data_AF-A0A2I0TI23-F1
#
_entry.id   AF-A0A2I0TI23-F1
#
_cell.length_a   1.000
_cell.length_b   1.000
_cell.length_c   1.000
_cell.angle_alpha   90.00
_cell.angle_beta   90.00
_cell.angle_gamma   90.00
#
_symmetry.space_group_name_H-M   'P 1'
#
loop_
_entity.id
_entity.type
_entity.pdbx_description
1 polymer ?
#
loop_
_entity_poly.entity_id
_entity_poly.type
_entity_poly.pdbx_seq_one_letter_code
_entity_poly.pdbx_strand_id
1 'polypeptide(L)'
;MVHTAETIRLRYFMDLLMEKQRPVMLVGNAGTGKSVLMRDKLEALSMDEYLVQSVPFNFYTTSDMLQAILEKPLEKKSGRNYGPPGTRRLIYFIDDMNMPEVDKYGTVAPHTLIRQHMDHGHWYDRTKLTLKDIHNCQYVACMNPTAGSFTIDSRLQRHFCVFAVSFPGQEALLTIYSTILAQHLALQKMPQAVQKLQPQLVATALALHQKVASTFLPTAIKFHYVFNLRDLSNIFQGLLFSTPECLKTPVDLVRLWLHEAERVYGDKLVDEKDQKGFGKVLADTCKKFFAELNEELVFAKPNIYCHFAQGVGDSKYMPVPSWPALNKLLVEALDNYNEVNAAMSLVLFEDAVSHICRISRILESPWGNALLVGVGGSGKQSLARLAAFISSLNVFQITLRKGYGIPDLKDLNANLAALTAEFEKATAEKIKCQQEADATNRVITLANRLIGGLASENVRWAESVEMLKEQEKTVCGDVLLVSAFVSYVGYFTKKYRVELLEKHWIPFFEGLAVPIPITPGLDPLSLLTDAADVAAWSNQGLPSDRMSTENATILCNTERWPLIVDAQLQGIKWIKNKYGEELQTIRLGQRKPDSTSGFLLQNIHLVARWLGTLEKMVEQYSLGSHEDYRVFMSAEPAPSPDTHIIPQGLLENSIKITNEPPTGMYANLHKALDLFTQVPWDDLRYLFGEIMYGGHITDDWDRRLCRTYLSEYVRPEMLEGELYLAPGFLIPPSLDYKGYHEYIDDNLPPESPYLYGLHPNAEIGFLTVTSDRLFRTVLEMQPKESDAGGGSGISREEKVKSVLDEIIEKLPEPFNMAEIMAKAAEKTPYVVVAFQECERMNILTHEIRRSLKELDLGLKGELTITSDMEDLGNALFYDSVPESWTRYAYPSLLSLGAWYADLLLRIRELEVWTTDFVLPATVWLAGFFNPQSFLTAIMQSMARKNEWPLDKMCLSVEVTKKNRDDITAPPREGSYVHGLFMEGETQSRP
;
A
#
# COMPACT_ATOMS: atom_id res chain seq x y z
N MET A 1 33.42 1.68 -22.61
CA MET A 1 33.58 1.69 -21.13
C MET A 1 35.02 2.08 -20.79
N VAL A 2 35.32 2.71 -19.65
CA VAL A 2 36.73 2.86 -19.18
C VAL A 2 37.07 1.68 -18.27
N HIS A 3 38.05 0.87 -18.65
CA HIS A 3 38.43 -0.32 -17.89
C HIS A 3 39.31 0.04 -16.68
N THR A 4 39.03 -0.59 -15.54
CA THR A 4 39.78 -0.52 -14.29
C THR A 4 40.39 -1.89 -14.01
N ALA A 5 41.32 -1.98 -13.06
CA ALA A 5 41.93 -3.26 -12.71
C ALA A 5 40.88 -4.33 -12.28
N GLU A 6 39.81 -3.91 -11.59
CA GLU A 6 38.72 -4.80 -11.18
C GLU A 6 37.87 -5.26 -12.39
N THR A 7 37.49 -4.33 -13.28
CA THR A 7 36.67 -4.69 -14.45
C THR A 7 37.45 -5.56 -15.44
N ILE A 8 38.77 -5.39 -15.56
CA ILE A 8 39.63 -6.27 -16.36
C ILE A 8 39.67 -7.69 -15.77
N ARG A 9 39.79 -7.83 -14.45
CA ARG A 9 39.77 -9.14 -13.76
C ARG A 9 38.42 -9.84 -13.95
N LEU A 10 37.31 -9.14 -13.75
CA LEU A 10 35.98 -9.69 -13.98
C LEU A 10 35.78 -10.08 -15.44
N ARG A 11 36.24 -9.23 -16.37
CA ARG A 11 36.17 -9.51 -17.81
C ARG A 11 36.92 -10.78 -18.19
N TYR A 12 38.10 -11.01 -17.64
CA TYR A 12 38.86 -12.24 -17.86
C TYR A 12 38.06 -13.51 -17.48
N PHE A 13 37.41 -13.52 -16.30
CA PHE A 13 36.58 -14.66 -15.89
C PHE A 13 35.32 -14.79 -16.74
N MET A 14 34.68 -13.67 -17.10
CA MET A 14 33.52 -13.67 -17.99
C MET A 14 33.86 -14.27 -19.36
N ASP A 15 34.99 -13.87 -19.94
CA ASP A 15 35.47 -14.39 -21.22
C ASP A 15 35.67 -15.91 -21.16
N LEU A 16 36.38 -16.40 -20.13
CA LEU A 16 36.66 -17.81 -19.93
C LEU A 16 35.39 -18.65 -19.72
N LEU A 17 34.45 -18.18 -18.90
CA LEU A 17 33.25 -18.93 -18.54
C LEU A 17 32.22 -18.95 -19.67
N MET A 18 32.03 -17.83 -20.36
CA MET A 18 31.10 -17.73 -21.49
C MET A 18 31.60 -18.57 -22.69
N GLU A 19 32.90 -18.70 -22.89
CA GLU A 19 33.46 -19.60 -23.91
C GLU A 19 33.13 -21.08 -23.60
N LYS A 20 33.18 -21.45 -22.31
CA LYS A 20 32.84 -22.78 -21.78
C LYS A 20 31.34 -23.01 -21.57
N GLN A 21 30.48 -22.10 -22.00
CA GLN A 21 29.02 -22.17 -21.84
C GLN A 21 28.57 -22.27 -20.37
N ARG A 22 29.33 -21.70 -19.44
CA ARG A 22 28.95 -21.61 -18.03
C ARG A 22 28.13 -20.33 -17.80
N PRO A 23 26.94 -20.42 -17.21
CA PRO A 23 26.13 -19.25 -16.87
C PRO A 23 26.84 -18.33 -15.89
N VAL A 24 26.84 -17.03 -16.15
CA VAL A 24 27.51 -16.02 -15.32
C VAL A 24 26.49 -15.03 -14.77
N MET A 25 26.63 -14.65 -13.50
CA MET A 25 25.79 -13.66 -12.84
C MET A 25 26.65 -12.59 -12.16
N LEU A 26 26.37 -11.31 -12.43
CA LEU A 26 26.98 -10.18 -11.73
C LEU A 26 26.02 -9.60 -10.69
N VAL A 27 26.45 -9.52 -9.44
CA VAL A 27 25.64 -9.02 -8.32
C VAL A 27 26.29 -7.76 -7.75
N GLY A 28 25.54 -6.66 -7.67
CA GLY A 28 26.04 -5.42 -7.07
C GLY A 28 24.96 -4.35 -7.00
N ASN A 29 25.14 -3.35 -6.14
CA ASN A 29 24.20 -2.25 -5.97
C ASN A 29 23.83 -1.57 -7.30
N ALA A 30 22.69 -0.90 -7.35
CA ALA A 30 22.31 -0.08 -8.49
C ALA A 30 23.39 0.98 -8.77
N GLY A 31 23.77 1.15 -10.04
CA GLY A 31 24.80 2.12 -10.44
C GLY A 31 26.25 1.68 -10.29
N THR A 32 26.55 0.44 -9.91
CA THR A 32 27.94 -0.11 -9.84
C THR A 32 28.59 -0.38 -11.20
N GLY A 33 27.85 -0.23 -12.32
CA GLY A 33 28.37 -0.47 -13.67
C GLY A 33 28.26 -1.92 -14.17
N LYS A 34 27.64 -2.83 -13.41
CA LYS A 34 27.44 -4.24 -13.78
C LYS A 34 26.80 -4.45 -15.16
N SER A 35 25.70 -3.76 -15.45
CA SER A 35 24.96 -3.88 -16.72
C SER A 35 25.77 -3.35 -17.88
N VAL A 36 26.55 -2.28 -17.65
CA VAL A 36 27.44 -1.69 -18.66
C VAL A 36 28.60 -2.64 -18.97
N LEU A 37 29.20 -3.26 -17.94
CA LEU A 37 30.25 -4.28 -18.12
C LEU A 37 29.74 -5.47 -18.93
N MET A 38 28.52 -5.91 -18.64
CA MET A 38 27.91 -7.04 -19.34
C MET A 38 27.60 -6.71 -20.80
N ARG A 39 26.99 -5.54 -21.06
CA ARG A 39 26.68 -5.09 -22.43
C ARG A 39 27.95 -4.91 -23.27
N ASP A 40 28.98 -4.28 -22.71
CA ASP A 40 30.29 -4.14 -23.36
C ASP A 40 30.90 -5.49 -23.74
N LYS A 41 30.67 -6.54 -22.93
CA LYS A 41 31.06 -7.92 -23.30
C LYS A 41 30.22 -8.47 -24.43
N LEU A 42 28.91 -8.32 -24.36
CA LEU A 42 27.99 -8.89 -25.34
C LEU A 42 28.14 -8.22 -26.72
N GLU A 43 28.41 -6.91 -26.76
CA GLU A 43 28.68 -6.14 -27.98
C GLU A 43 30.03 -6.50 -28.62
N ALA A 44 31.01 -6.93 -27.82
CA ALA A 44 32.32 -7.37 -28.32
C ALA A 44 32.32 -8.78 -28.95
N LEU A 45 31.22 -9.54 -28.84
CA LEU A 45 31.11 -10.87 -29.43
C LEU A 45 30.82 -10.77 -30.94
N SER A 46 31.35 -11.72 -31.72
CA SER A 46 31.06 -11.80 -33.16
C SER A 46 29.59 -12.13 -33.40
N MET A 47 28.91 -11.29 -34.18
CA MET A 47 27.51 -11.49 -34.59
C MET A 47 27.31 -12.69 -35.53
N ASP A 48 28.40 -13.21 -36.10
CA ASP A 48 28.35 -14.41 -36.95
C ASP A 48 28.24 -15.69 -36.12
N GLU A 49 28.83 -15.71 -34.92
CA GLU A 49 28.86 -16.88 -34.03
C GLU A 49 27.80 -16.80 -32.92
N TYR A 50 27.49 -15.59 -32.44
CA TYR A 50 26.61 -15.38 -31.29
C TYR A 50 25.37 -14.57 -31.66
N LEU A 51 24.25 -14.97 -31.09
CA LEU A 51 23.00 -14.21 -31.08
C LEU A 51 22.71 -13.81 -29.64
N VAL A 52 22.48 -12.53 -29.37
CA VAL A 52 22.17 -12.05 -28.02
C VAL A 52 20.71 -11.61 -27.98
N GLN A 53 19.94 -12.17 -27.06
CA GLN A 53 18.56 -11.78 -26.79
C GLN A 53 18.46 -11.19 -25.38
N SER A 54 18.11 -9.91 -25.29
CA SER A 54 17.78 -9.28 -24.02
C SER A 54 16.40 -9.74 -23.56
N VAL A 55 16.29 -10.15 -22.29
CA VAL A 55 15.09 -10.69 -21.67
C VAL A 55 14.71 -9.76 -20.51
N PRO A 56 13.72 -8.87 -20.70
CA PRO A 56 13.30 -7.92 -19.66
C PRO A 56 12.52 -8.65 -18.56
N PHE A 57 12.95 -8.48 -17.32
CA PHE A 57 12.19 -8.90 -16.14
C PHE A 57 11.50 -7.68 -15.54
N ASN A 58 10.22 -7.85 -15.24
CA ASN A 58 9.37 -6.88 -14.58
C ASN A 58 8.70 -7.58 -13.39
N PHE A 59 8.11 -6.80 -12.47
CA PHE A 59 7.35 -7.32 -11.34
C PHE A 59 6.29 -8.36 -11.77
N TYR A 60 5.53 -8.05 -12.82
CA TYR A 60 4.46 -8.91 -13.35
C TYR A 60 4.92 -9.95 -14.39
N THR A 61 6.21 -10.17 -14.57
CA THR A 61 6.69 -11.18 -15.54
C THR A 61 6.26 -12.56 -15.06
N THR A 62 5.37 -13.22 -15.79
CA THR A 62 4.97 -14.60 -15.53
C THR A 62 5.84 -15.60 -16.28
N SER A 63 5.78 -16.87 -15.89
CA SER A 63 6.49 -17.94 -16.61
C SER A 63 6.01 -18.11 -18.06
N ASP A 64 4.74 -17.80 -18.35
CA ASP A 64 4.20 -17.85 -19.72
C ASP A 64 4.78 -16.74 -20.61
N MET A 65 4.80 -15.51 -20.09
CA MET A 65 5.41 -14.37 -20.78
C MET A 65 6.90 -14.60 -21.04
N LEU A 66 7.61 -15.12 -20.04
CA LEU A 66 9.02 -15.46 -20.19
C LEU A 66 9.24 -16.52 -21.27
N GLN A 67 8.45 -17.59 -21.27
CA GLN A 67 8.57 -18.65 -22.27
C GLN A 67 8.36 -18.10 -23.69
N ALA A 68 7.36 -17.24 -23.90
CA ALA A 68 7.13 -16.60 -25.19
C ALA A 68 8.32 -15.74 -25.65
N ILE A 69 8.98 -15.03 -24.73
CA ILE A 69 10.18 -14.23 -25.02
C ILE A 69 11.37 -15.13 -25.37
N LEU A 70 11.59 -16.21 -24.62
CA LEU A 70 12.69 -17.15 -24.84
C LEU A 70 12.53 -17.93 -26.15
N GLU A 71 11.30 -18.26 -26.55
CA GLU A 71 11.01 -18.98 -27.79
C GLU A 71 11.11 -18.10 -29.05
N LYS A 72 10.94 -16.78 -28.94
CA LYS A 72 10.97 -15.84 -30.08
C LYS A 72 12.23 -15.95 -30.98
N PRO A 73 13.47 -16.03 -30.44
CA PRO A 73 14.68 -16.21 -31.26
C PRO A 73 14.96 -17.65 -31.67
N LEU A 74 14.13 -18.64 -31.29
CA LEU A 74 14.37 -20.05 -31.56
C LEU A 74 13.65 -20.53 -32.82
N GLU A 75 14.34 -21.35 -33.61
CA GLU A 75 13.78 -22.03 -34.76
C GLU A 75 13.68 -23.52 -34.48
N LYS A 76 12.63 -24.14 -35.03
CA LYS A 76 12.48 -25.59 -35.02
C LYS A 76 13.47 -26.20 -36.00
N LYS A 77 14.40 -27.03 -35.52
CA LYS A 77 15.40 -27.71 -36.35
C LYS A 77 14.85 -29.02 -36.91
N SER A 78 14.51 -29.95 -36.02
CA SER A 78 13.94 -31.26 -36.39
C SER A 78 13.22 -31.87 -35.20
N GLY A 79 12.07 -32.51 -35.43
CA GLY A 79 11.30 -33.19 -34.38
C GLY A 79 10.92 -32.25 -33.23
N ARG A 80 11.51 -32.50 -32.06
CA ARG A 80 11.33 -31.70 -30.82
C ARG A 80 12.49 -30.73 -30.56
N ASN A 81 13.51 -30.70 -31.41
CA ASN A 81 14.70 -29.87 -31.22
C ASN A 81 14.48 -28.44 -31.72
N TYR A 82 14.75 -27.48 -30.85
CA TYR A 82 14.75 -26.05 -31.09
C TYR A 82 16.14 -25.47 -30.78
N GLY A 83 16.53 -24.46 -31.53
CA GLY A 83 17.79 -23.76 -31.34
C GLY A 83 17.83 -22.48 -32.15
N PRO A 84 18.83 -21.62 -31.94
CA PRO A 84 18.99 -20.40 -32.72
C PRO A 84 19.13 -20.68 -34.23
N PRO A 85 18.85 -19.69 -35.10
CA PRO A 85 19.05 -19.81 -36.53
C PRO A 85 20.49 -20.21 -36.90
N GLY A 86 20.64 -21.10 -37.88
CA GLY A 86 21.95 -21.63 -38.29
C GLY A 86 22.67 -22.43 -37.20
N THR A 87 24.00 -22.23 -37.09
CA THR A 87 24.91 -22.85 -36.11
C THR A 87 25.34 -21.88 -35.00
N ARG A 88 24.61 -20.76 -34.86
CA ARG A 88 24.93 -19.71 -33.87
C ARG A 88 24.68 -20.20 -32.44
N ARG A 89 25.27 -19.51 -31.48
CA ARG A 89 25.04 -19.70 -30.04
C ARG A 89 24.17 -18.57 -29.51
N LEU A 90 23.06 -18.91 -28.85
CA LEU A 90 22.15 -17.92 -28.27
C LEU A 90 22.54 -17.58 -26.83
N ILE A 91 22.61 -16.30 -26.51
CA ILE A 91 22.81 -15.79 -25.15
C ILE A 91 21.56 -15.04 -24.72
N TYR A 92 20.90 -15.54 -23.68
CA TYR A 92 19.86 -14.79 -22.99
C TYR A 92 20.49 -13.89 -21.94
N PHE A 93 20.32 -12.58 -22.10
CA PHE A 93 20.77 -11.59 -21.13
C PHE A 93 19.61 -11.08 -20.26
N ILE A 94 19.74 -11.22 -18.94
CA ILE A 94 18.73 -10.79 -17.96
C ILE A 94 19.37 -9.75 -17.03
N ASP A 95 18.91 -8.49 -17.04
CA ASP A 95 19.58 -7.40 -16.30
C ASP A 95 19.22 -7.36 -14.80
N ASP A 96 17.98 -7.71 -14.43
CA ASP A 96 17.50 -7.70 -13.05
C ASP A 96 16.80 -9.03 -12.72
N MET A 97 17.60 -10.06 -12.39
CA MET A 97 17.11 -11.42 -12.16
C MET A 97 16.07 -11.53 -11.02
N ASN A 98 16.15 -10.68 -10.01
CA ASN A 98 15.31 -10.72 -8.81
C ASN A 98 14.03 -9.87 -8.88
N MET A 99 13.73 -9.22 -10.02
CA MET A 99 12.57 -8.33 -10.14
C MET A 99 11.16 -8.99 -10.13
N PRO A 100 10.95 -10.24 -10.62
CA PRO A 100 9.61 -10.83 -10.66
C PRO A 100 9.00 -11.04 -9.27
N GLU A 101 7.67 -10.97 -9.20
CA GLU A 101 6.88 -11.18 -7.98
C GLU A 101 7.13 -12.58 -7.37
N VAL A 102 7.23 -12.61 -6.04
CA VAL A 102 7.29 -13.83 -5.23
C VAL A 102 5.86 -14.19 -4.84
N ASP A 103 5.46 -15.43 -5.11
CA ASP A 103 4.14 -15.92 -4.73
C ASP A 103 4.00 -16.11 -3.20
N LYS A 104 2.78 -16.42 -2.74
CA LYS A 104 2.49 -16.64 -1.32
C LYS A 104 3.32 -17.75 -0.66
N TYR A 105 3.93 -18.63 -1.45
CA TYR A 105 4.74 -19.76 -0.99
C TYR A 105 6.24 -19.49 -1.10
N GLY A 106 6.65 -18.25 -1.43
CA GLY A 106 8.06 -17.90 -1.57
C GLY A 106 8.68 -18.36 -2.90
N THR A 107 7.88 -18.74 -3.90
CA THR A 107 8.37 -19.20 -5.20
C THR A 107 8.20 -18.16 -6.30
N VAL A 108 9.12 -18.18 -7.26
CA VAL A 108 9.14 -17.24 -8.39
C VAL A 108 8.97 -18.01 -9.69
N ALA A 109 7.81 -17.89 -10.33
CA ALA A 109 7.47 -18.70 -11.50
C ALA A 109 8.44 -18.54 -12.70
N PRO A 110 8.96 -17.35 -13.04
CA PRO A 110 10.00 -17.22 -14.06
C PRO A 110 11.31 -17.95 -13.72
N HIS A 111 11.71 -17.96 -12.45
CA HIS A 111 12.92 -18.65 -11.99
C HIS A 111 12.81 -20.16 -12.20
N THR A 112 11.65 -20.74 -11.90
CA THR A 112 11.45 -22.18 -12.04
C THR A 112 11.50 -22.62 -13.50
N LEU A 113 11.05 -21.79 -14.45
CA LEU A 113 11.16 -22.06 -15.90
C LEU A 113 12.62 -22.05 -16.37
N ILE A 114 13.41 -21.05 -15.95
CA ILE A 114 14.85 -21.02 -16.29
C ILE A 114 15.55 -22.23 -15.68
N ARG A 115 15.26 -22.54 -14.42
CA ARG A 115 15.80 -23.73 -13.75
C ARG A 115 15.46 -25.00 -14.51
N GLN A 116 14.21 -25.15 -14.95
CA GLN A 116 13.78 -26.30 -15.75
C GLN A 116 14.63 -26.48 -17.01
N HIS A 117 14.88 -25.39 -17.75
CA HIS A 117 15.75 -25.45 -18.93
C HIS A 117 17.19 -25.80 -18.56
N MET A 118 17.75 -25.21 -17.49
CA MET A 118 19.14 -25.46 -17.09
C MET A 118 19.35 -26.87 -16.52
N ASP A 119 18.37 -27.43 -15.81
CA ASP A 119 18.42 -28.78 -15.25
C ASP A 119 18.21 -29.86 -16.32
N HIS A 120 17.31 -29.63 -17.28
CA HIS A 120 16.84 -30.68 -18.18
C HIS A 120 17.11 -30.46 -19.68
N GLY A 121 17.53 -29.26 -20.09
CA GLY A 121 17.76 -28.91 -21.50
C GLY A 121 16.48 -28.78 -22.33
N HIS A 122 15.30 -28.71 -21.72
CA HIS A 122 14.02 -28.63 -22.41
C HIS A 122 12.96 -27.91 -21.57
N TRP A 123 11.87 -27.50 -22.22
CA TRP A 123 10.64 -27.08 -21.55
C TRP A 123 9.40 -27.63 -22.26
N TYR A 124 8.24 -27.58 -21.61
CA TYR A 124 6.99 -28.07 -22.19
C TYR A 124 6.29 -26.99 -23.00
N ASP A 125 5.76 -27.38 -24.16
CA ASP A 125 4.75 -26.60 -24.85
C ASP A 125 3.45 -26.62 -24.03
N ARG A 126 3.01 -25.46 -23.55
CA ARG A 126 1.81 -25.36 -22.70
C ARG A 126 0.51 -25.67 -23.43
N THR A 127 0.50 -25.55 -24.76
CA THR A 127 -0.70 -25.81 -25.58
C THR A 127 -0.76 -27.27 -26.04
N LYS A 128 0.38 -27.81 -26.48
CA LYS A 128 0.46 -29.17 -27.03
C LYS A 128 0.86 -30.22 -26.01
N LEU A 129 1.32 -29.80 -24.83
CA LEU A 129 1.86 -30.66 -23.77
C LEU A 129 3.00 -31.56 -24.26
N THR A 130 3.76 -31.09 -25.25
CA THR A 130 4.92 -31.78 -25.83
C THR A 130 6.23 -31.15 -25.40
N LEU A 131 7.26 -31.96 -25.27
CA LEU A 131 8.63 -31.50 -24.99
C LEU A 131 9.21 -30.71 -26.17
N LYS A 132 9.87 -29.59 -25.85
CA LYS A 132 10.73 -28.83 -26.75
C LYS A 132 12.16 -28.86 -26.20
N ASP A 133 13.04 -29.60 -26.87
CA ASP A 133 14.45 -29.73 -26.51
C ASP A 133 15.20 -28.50 -27.02
N ILE A 134 15.82 -27.73 -26.13
CA ILE A 134 16.43 -26.44 -26.43
C ILE A 134 17.95 -26.60 -26.42
N HIS A 135 18.60 -26.31 -27.55
CA HIS A 135 20.03 -26.50 -27.74
C HIS A 135 20.76 -25.18 -28.02
N ASN A 136 22.07 -25.15 -27.76
CA ASN A 136 22.97 -24.03 -28.04
C ASN A 136 22.53 -22.68 -27.43
N CYS A 137 21.95 -22.72 -26.23
CA CYS A 137 21.50 -21.54 -25.49
C CYS A 137 22.27 -21.43 -24.16
N GLN A 138 22.63 -20.21 -23.76
CA GLN A 138 23.25 -19.92 -22.48
C GLN A 138 22.62 -18.70 -21.81
N TYR A 139 22.74 -18.61 -20.49
CA TYR A 139 22.20 -17.52 -19.68
C TYR A 139 23.30 -16.66 -19.09
N VAL A 140 23.08 -15.35 -19.12
CA VAL A 140 23.95 -14.37 -18.47
C VAL A 140 23.06 -13.35 -17.76
N ALA A 141 23.35 -13.08 -16.49
CA ALA A 141 22.46 -12.29 -15.64
C ALA A 141 23.18 -11.19 -14.86
N CYS A 142 22.43 -10.15 -14.51
CA CYS A 142 22.79 -9.15 -13.51
C CYS A 142 21.71 -9.12 -12.42
N MET A 143 22.07 -8.65 -11.22
CA MET A 143 21.13 -8.54 -10.11
C MET A 143 21.56 -7.44 -9.14
N ASN A 144 20.58 -6.76 -8.53
CA ASN A 144 20.82 -5.92 -7.35
C ASN A 144 20.76 -6.80 -6.08
N PRO A 145 21.56 -6.53 -5.04
CA PRO A 145 21.40 -7.24 -3.78
C PRO A 145 19.99 -7.07 -3.23
N THR A 146 19.51 -8.09 -2.52
CA THR A 146 18.16 -8.19 -1.95
C THR A 146 17.85 -6.94 -1.12
N ALA A 147 16.92 -6.12 -1.62
CA ALA A 147 16.27 -5.05 -0.88
C ALA A 147 14.79 -5.41 -0.82
N GLY A 148 14.31 -5.83 0.37
CA GLY A 148 12.92 -6.26 0.56
C GLY A 148 12.59 -7.62 -0.06
N SER A 149 11.42 -7.72 -0.70
CA SER A 149 10.81 -8.96 -1.19
C SER A 149 11.46 -9.59 -2.44
N PHE A 150 12.41 -8.91 -3.07
CA PHE A 150 13.04 -9.34 -4.33
C PHE A 150 14.18 -10.33 -4.10
N THR A 151 13.84 -11.62 -4.00
CA THR A 151 14.77 -12.72 -3.72
C THR A 151 15.03 -13.60 -4.96
N ILE A 152 16.07 -14.43 -4.91
CA ILE A 152 16.36 -15.45 -5.91
C ILE A 152 16.34 -16.83 -5.27
N ASP A 153 15.74 -17.81 -5.95
CA ASP A 153 15.76 -19.19 -5.49
C ASP A 153 17.20 -19.74 -5.48
N SER A 154 17.66 -20.22 -4.32
CA SER A 154 18.99 -20.82 -4.13
C SER A 154 19.26 -21.98 -5.10
N ARG A 155 18.22 -22.73 -5.48
CA ARG A 155 18.27 -23.83 -6.45
C ARG A 155 18.50 -23.34 -7.87
N LEU A 156 18.10 -22.12 -8.21
CA LEU A 156 18.46 -21.51 -9.49
C LEU A 156 19.85 -20.90 -9.43
N GLN A 157 20.16 -20.18 -8.34
CA GLN A 157 21.46 -19.54 -8.15
C GLN A 157 22.64 -20.52 -8.25
N ARG A 158 22.47 -21.78 -7.81
CA ARG A 158 23.51 -22.83 -7.90
C ARG A 158 24.05 -23.08 -9.32
N HIS A 159 23.27 -22.74 -10.36
CA HIS A 159 23.68 -22.95 -11.75
C HIS A 159 24.56 -21.81 -12.30
N PHE A 160 24.61 -20.67 -11.62
CA PHE A 160 25.36 -19.50 -12.04
C PHE A 160 26.69 -19.40 -11.30
N CYS A 161 27.74 -19.03 -12.03
CA CYS A 161 28.95 -18.48 -11.44
C CYS A 161 28.67 -17.03 -11.04
N VAL A 162 28.55 -16.77 -9.74
CA VAL A 162 28.17 -15.46 -9.19
C VAL A 162 29.41 -14.66 -8.85
N PHE A 163 29.52 -13.45 -9.42
CA PHE A 163 30.57 -12.48 -9.09
C PHE A 163 29.96 -11.23 -8.47
N ALA A 164 30.45 -10.87 -7.28
CA ALA A 164 30.10 -9.60 -6.66
C ALA A 164 30.89 -8.47 -7.35
N VAL A 165 30.16 -7.46 -7.86
CA VAL A 165 30.74 -6.24 -8.41
C VAL A 165 30.69 -5.18 -7.32
N SER A 166 31.86 -4.84 -6.79
CA SER A 166 31.98 -3.84 -5.74
C SER A 166 31.80 -2.43 -6.30
N PHE A 167 31.52 -1.48 -5.41
CA PHE A 167 31.53 -0.08 -5.80
C PHE A 167 32.97 0.34 -6.15
N PRO A 168 33.20 1.02 -7.30
CA PRO A 168 34.55 1.43 -7.68
C PRO A 168 35.19 2.34 -6.64
N GLY A 169 36.46 2.08 -6.30
CA GLY A 169 37.23 2.95 -5.40
C GLY A 169 37.43 4.37 -5.96
N GLN A 170 37.76 5.32 -5.09
CA GLN A 170 37.88 6.74 -5.46
C GLN A 170 38.90 7.00 -6.57
N GLU A 171 40.05 6.30 -6.56
CA GLU A 171 41.07 6.40 -7.62
C GLU A 171 40.57 5.90 -8.98
N ALA A 172 39.78 4.82 -8.97
CA ALA A 172 39.17 4.27 -10.17
C ALA A 172 38.16 5.25 -10.78
N LEU A 173 37.30 5.85 -9.94
CA LEU A 173 36.36 6.88 -10.38
C LEU A 173 37.07 8.11 -10.95
N LEU A 174 38.14 8.57 -10.28
CA LEU A 174 38.95 9.69 -10.76
C LEU A 174 39.55 9.41 -12.13
N THR A 175 40.05 8.18 -12.35
CA THR A 175 40.59 7.74 -13.64
C THR A 175 39.52 7.69 -14.73
N ILE A 176 38.35 7.11 -14.42
CA ILE A 176 37.22 6.98 -15.37
C ILE A 176 36.76 8.36 -15.86
N TYR A 177 36.36 9.23 -14.94
CA TYR A 177 35.80 10.53 -15.31
C TYR A 177 36.85 11.49 -15.87
N SER A 178 38.12 11.36 -15.43
CA SER A 178 39.19 12.16 -16.03
C SER A 178 39.46 11.78 -17.47
N THR A 179 39.46 10.48 -17.78
CA THR A 179 39.66 10.01 -19.17
C THR A 179 38.54 10.50 -20.08
N ILE A 180 37.28 10.41 -19.63
CA ILE A 180 36.11 10.85 -20.39
C ILE A 180 36.18 12.35 -20.70
N LEU A 181 36.38 13.18 -19.66
CA LEU A 181 36.37 14.63 -19.83
C LEU A 181 37.60 15.14 -20.61
N ALA A 182 38.79 14.57 -20.36
CA ALA A 182 40.00 14.94 -21.09
C ALA A 182 39.89 14.64 -22.59
N GLN A 183 39.36 13.47 -22.96
CA GLN A 183 39.15 13.10 -24.37
C GLN A 183 38.16 14.04 -25.04
N HIS A 184 37.04 14.38 -24.39
CA HIS A 184 36.05 15.31 -24.95
C HIS A 184 36.63 16.70 -25.22
N LEU A 185 37.31 17.29 -24.23
CA LEU A 185 37.90 18.63 -24.37
C LEU A 185 38.99 18.67 -25.45
N ALA A 186 39.74 17.59 -25.61
CA ALA A 186 40.73 17.45 -26.68
C ALA A 186 40.08 17.31 -28.07
N LEU A 187 39.06 16.45 -28.20
CA LEU A 187 38.34 16.21 -29.46
C LEU A 187 37.64 17.47 -29.97
N GLN A 188 37.03 18.24 -29.07
CA GLN A 188 36.36 19.51 -29.40
C GLN A 188 37.33 20.68 -29.63
N LYS A 189 38.65 20.47 -29.47
CA LYS A 189 39.68 21.52 -29.61
C LYS A 189 39.45 22.73 -28.69
N MET A 190 39.08 22.48 -27.43
CA MET A 190 38.88 23.52 -26.42
C MET A 190 40.20 24.24 -26.05
N PRO A 191 40.17 25.49 -25.54
CA PRO A 191 41.37 26.21 -25.14
C PRO A 191 42.23 25.45 -24.12
N GLN A 192 43.56 25.48 -24.25
CA GLN A 192 44.47 24.76 -23.33
C GLN A 192 44.30 25.16 -21.86
N ALA A 193 43.91 26.41 -21.58
CA ALA A 193 43.63 26.86 -20.23
C ALA A 193 42.44 26.10 -19.59
N VAL A 194 41.43 25.76 -20.37
CA VAL A 194 40.27 24.97 -19.95
C VAL A 194 40.65 23.50 -19.76
N GLN A 195 41.45 22.95 -20.69
CA GLN A 195 41.93 21.56 -20.60
C GLN A 195 42.74 21.30 -19.33
N LYS A 196 43.56 22.26 -18.88
CA LYS A 196 44.37 22.12 -17.66
C LYS A 196 43.54 22.03 -16.37
N LEU A 197 42.31 22.58 -16.36
CA LEU A 197 41.42 22.58 -15.19
C LEU A 197 40.67 21.25 -15.00
N GLN A 198 40.65 20.40 -16.03
CA GLN A 198 39.88 19.15 -16.05
C GLN A 198 40.13 18.23 -14.83
N PRO A 199 41.37 17.91 -14.42
CA PRO A 199 41.61 16.98 -13.30
C PRO A 199 41.07 17.50 -11.98
N GLN A 200 41.19 18.81 -11.75
CA GLN A 200 40.69 19.50 -10.57
C GLN A 200 39.16 19.47 -10.54
N LEU A 201 38.49 19.70 -11.67
CA LEU A 201 37.04 19.61 -11.79
C LEU A 201 36.52 18.21 -11.44
N VAL A 202 37.17 17.15 -11.91
CA VAL A 202 36.78 15.77 -11.61
C VAL A 202 36.92 15.48 -10.11
N ALA A 203 38.02 15.92 -9.48
CA ALA A 203 38.21 15.78 -8.05
C ALA A 203 37.11 16.51 -7.25
N THR A 204 36.75 17.73 -7.66
CA THR A 204 35.67 18.51 -7.03
C THR A 204 34.31 17.82 -7.19
N ALA A 205 33.99 17.30 -8.39
CA ALA A 205 32.74 16.60 -8.65
C ALA A 205 32.59 15.32 -7.81
N LEU A 206 33.68 14.57 -7.61
CA LEU A 206 33.70 13.38 -6.76
C LEU A 206 33.52 13.73 -5.28
N ALA A 207 34.21 14.76 -4.80
CA ALA A 207 34.06 15.23 -3.42
C ALA A 207 32.64 15.73 -3.14
N LEU A 208 32.03 16.46 -4.10
CA LEU A 208 30.64 16.88 -4.01
C LEU A 208 29.70 15.68 -3.95
N HIS A 209 29.87 14.69 -4.84
CA HIS A 209 29.02 13.50 -4.88
C HIS A 209 29.04 12.74 -3.55
N GLN A 210 30.22 12.51 -2.97
CA GLN A 210 30.35 11.87 -1.66
C GLN A 210 29.62 12.65 -0.57
N LYS A 211 29.76 13.97 -0.54
CA LYS A 211 29.12 14.84 0.46
C LYS A 211 27.59 14.88 0.29
N VAL A 212 27.09 14.89 -0.95
CA VAL A 212 25.64 14.83 -1.23
C VAL A 212 25.07 13.49 -0.77
N ALA A 213 25.71 12.38 -1.15
CA ALA A 213 25.25 11.04 -0.81
C ALA A 213 25.26 10.75 0.70
N SER A 214 26.16 11.37 1.48
CA SER A 214 26.20 11.21 2.94
C SER A 214 25.27 12.17 3.69
N THR A 215 24.92 13.32 3.09
CA THR A 215 24.11 14.36 3.75
C THR A 215 22.61 14.14 3.50
N PHE A 216 22.26 13.75 2.27
CA PHE A 216 20.87 13.57 1.86
C PHE A 216 20.59 12.08 1.67
N LEU A 217 20.07 11.45 2.73
CA LEU A 217 19.75 10.02 2.75
C LEU A 217 18.30 9.77 2.31
N PRO A 218 18.01 8.62 1.69
CA PRO A 218 16.64 8.22 1.38
C PRO A 218 15.85 7.95 2.66
N THR A 219 14.60 8.44 2.68
CA THR A 219 13.62 8.17 3.74
C THR A 219 12.32 7.64 3.11
N ALA A 220 11.35 7.19 3.90
CA ALA A 220 10.04 6.77 3.40
C ALA A 220 9.35 7.83 2.52
N ILE A 221 9.45 9.09 2.95
CA ILE A 221 8.87 10.25 2.24
C ILE A 221 9.76 10.66 1.06
N LYS A 222 11.08 10.60 1.25
CA LYS A 222 12.10 11.04 0.29
C LYS A 222 12.82 9.85 -0.34
N PHE A 223 12.07 8.84 -0.75
CA PHE A 223 12.63 7.59 -1.30
C PHE A 223 13.47 7.82 -2.58
N HIS A 224 13.27 8.96 -3.25
CA HIS A 224 13.99 9.37 -4.45
C HIS A 224 15.34 10.05 -4.15
N TYR A 225 15.71 10.27 -2.88
CA TYR A 225 17.02 10.79 -2.45
C TYR A 225 18.11 9.69 -2.54
N VAL A 226 18.12 8.97 -3.64
CA VAL A 226 19.14 7.96 -3.95
C VAL A 226 20.13 8.60 -4.91
N PHE A 227 21.32 8.87 -4.38
CA PHE A 227 22.43 9.44 -5.13
C PHE A 227 23.45 8.34 -5.45
N ASN A 228 23.58 7.98 -6.72
CA ASN A 228 24.49 6.94 -7.19
C ASN A 228 25.36 7.42 -8.36
N LEU A 229 26.24 6.56 -8.87
CA LEU A 229 27.14 6.94 -9.98
C LEU A 229 26.43 7.32 -11.27
N ARG A 230 25.16 6.94 -11.46
CA ARG A 230 24.36 7.43 -12.60
C ARG A 230 24.16 8.92 -12.51
N ASP A 231 23.94 9.47 -11.32
CA ASP A 231 23.77 10.91 -11.13
C ASP A 231 25.06 11.65 -11.44
N LEU A 232 26.19 11.15 -10.93
CA LEU A 232 27.49 11.71 -11.29
C LEU A 232 27.73 11.61 -12.81
N SER A 233 27.38 10.48 -13.43
CA SER A 233 27.50 10.30 -14.88
C SER A 233 26.60 11.25 -15.67
N ASN A 234 25.40 11.57 -15.19
CA ASN A 234 24.50 12.54 -15.81
C ASN A 234 25.08 13.96 -15.78
N ILE A 235 25.79 14.34 -14.71
CA ILE A 235 26.51 15.63 -14.65
C ILE A 235 27.56 15.67 -15.75
N PHE A 236 28.39 14.62 -15.87
CA PHE A 236 29.39 14.55 -16.94
C PHE A 236 28.74 14.48 -18.32
N GLN A 237 27.61 13.81 -18.49
CA GLN A 237 26.89 13.75 -19.75
C GLN A 237 26.44 15.14 -20.21
N GLY A 238 25.96 16.01 -19.32
CA GLY A 238 25.65 17.38 -19.70
C GLY A 238 26.87 18.25 -19.95
N LEU A 239 28.00 18.00 -19.26
CA LEU A 239 29.29 18.61 -19.63
C LEU A 239 29.72 18.24 -21.06
N LEU A 240 29.36 17.04 -21.56
CA LEU A 240 29.69 16.61 -22.91
C LEU A 240 28.92 17.37 -24.01
N PHE A 241 27.86 18.13 -23.68
CA PHE A 241 27.21 19.02 -24.65
C PHE A 241 28.00 20.30 -24.92
N SER A 242 29.06 20.57 -24.15
CA SER A 242 29.84 21.80 -24.29
C SER A 242 30.55 21.91 -25.65
N THR A 243 30.47 23.08 -26.28
CA THR A 243 31.18 23.42 -27.52
C THR A 243 32.26 24.50 -27.26
N PRO A 244 33.20 24.72 -28.21
CA PRO A 244 34.23 25.77 -28.07
C PRO A 244 33.69 27.19 -27.92
N GLU A 245 32.46 27.43 -28.39
CA GLU A 245 31.77 28.71 -28.25
C GLU A 245 31.26 28.94 -26.82
N CYS A 246 30.92 27.84 -26.13
CA CYS A 246 30.43 27.83 -24.76
C CYS A 246 31.58 27.98 -23.74
N LEU A 247 32.72 27.32 -23.97
CA LEU A 247 33.85 27.25 -23.04
C LEU A 247 35.05 28.07 -23.50
N LYS A 248 35.02 29.39 -23.26
CA LYS A 248 36.12 30.30 -23.64
C LYS A 248 37.19 30.42 -22.56
N THR A 249 36.76 30.43 -21.30
CA THR A 249 37.60 30.62 -20.11
C THR A 249 37.44 29.46 -19.13
N PRO A 250 38.41 29.25 -18.22
CA PRO A 250 38.28 28.23 -17.17
C PRO A 250 37.05 28.44 -16.25
N VAL A 251 36.62 29.69 -16.07
CA VAL A 251 35.42 30.04 -15.29
C VAL A 251 34.15 29.48 -15.93
N ASP A 252 34.06 29.49 -17.26
CA ASP A 252 32.89 28.97 -17.99
C ASP A 252 32.68 27.47 -17.73
N LEU A 253 33.78 26.70 -17.65
CA LEU A 253 33.73 25.27 -17.34
C LEU A 253 33.21 25.00 -15.92
N VAL A 254 33.64 25.80 -14.94
CA VAL A 254 33.17 25.68 -13.55
C VAL A 254 31.70 26.09 -13.45
N ARG A 255 31.28 27.16 -14.13
CA ARG A 255 29.87 27.59 -14.17
C ARG A 255 28.96 26.53 -14.79
N LEU A 256 29.41 25.91 -15.88
CA LEU A 256 28.70 24.81 -16.52
C LEU A 256 28.56 23.61 -15.57
N TRP A 257 29.63 23.22 -14.87
CA TRP A 257 29.56 22.18 -13.86
C TRP A 257 28.63 22.52 -12.69
N LEU A 258 28.63 23.77 -12.22
CA LEU A 258 27.70 24.23 -11.18
C LEU A 258 26.24 24.10 -11.64
N HIS A 259 25.95 24.50 -12.88
CA HIS A 259 24.63 24.34 -13.47
C HIS A 259 24.23 22.86 -13.51
N GLU A 260 25.09 22.01 -14.05
CA GLU A 260 24.85 20.57 -14.19
C GLU A 260 24.67 19.86 -12.84
N ALA A 261 25.47 20.21 -11.84
CA ALA A 261 25.33 19.70 -10.48
C ALA A 261 23.99 20.12 -9.85
N GLU A 262 23.56 21.36 -10.06
CA GLU A 262 22.27 21.85 -9.58
C GLU A 262 21.09 21.18 -10.28
N ARG A 263 21.19 20.94 -11.60
CA ARG A 263 20.14 20.25 -12.37
C ARG A 263 20.03 18.76 -12.06
N VAL A 264 21.11 18.10 -11.63
CA VAL A 264 21.09 16.66 -11.32
C VAL A 264 20.78 16.40 -9.86
N TYR A 265 21.43 17.11 -8.93
CA TYR A 265 21.21 16.92 -7.50
C TYR A 265 20.11 17.82 -6.96
N GLY A 266 20.13 19.11 -7.28
CA GLY A 266 19.17 20.08 -6.76
C GLY A 266 17.73 19.79 -7.18
N ASP A 267 17.52 19.40 -8.44
CA ASP A 267 16.18 19.06 -8.96
C ASP A 267 15.57 17.78 -8.34
N LYS A 268 16.36 16.96 -7.63
CA LYS A 268 15.84 15.83 -6.83
C LYS A 268 15.36 16.25 -5.45
N LEU A 269 15.74 17.43 -4.95
CA LEU A 269 15.42 17.87 -3.60
C LEU A 269 14.06 18.57 -3.58
N VAL A 270 13.17 18.13 -2.70
CA VAL A 270 11.78 18.62 -2.65
C VAL A 270 11.64 19.75 -1.64
N ASP A 271 12.32 19.66 -0.50
CA ASP A 271 12.18 20.63 0.58
C ASP A 271 13.06 21.86 0.36
N GLU A 272 12.51 23.04 0.63
CA GLU A 272 13.25 24.30 0.53
C GLU A 272 14.49 24.34 1.45
N LYS A 273 14.40 23.69 2.63
CA LYS A 273 15.52 23.54 3.56
C LYS A 273 16.65 22.72 2.94
N ASP A 274 16.32 21.61 2.28
CA ASP A 274 17.29 20.73 1.65
C ASP A 274 17.92 21.41 0.43
N GLN A 275 17.12 22.12 -0.38
CA GLN A 275 17.61 22.90 -1.52
C GLN A 275 18.60 23.99 -1.08
N LYS A 276 18.27 24.74 -0.02
CA LYS A 276 19.18 25.73 0.58
C LYS A 276 20.44 25.07 1.16
N GLY A 277 20.29 23.94 1.84
CA GLY A 277 21.40 23.14 2.36
C GLY A 277 22.34 22.66 1.26
N PHE A 278 21.80 22.16 0.15
CA PHE A 278 22.56 21.73 -1.02
C PHE A 278 23.28 22.90 -1.68
N GLY A 279 22.62 24.05 -1.84
CA GLY A 279 23.25 25.26 -2.38
C GLY A 279 24.48 25.68 -1.56
N LYS A 280 24.40 25.60 -0.22
CA LYS A 280 25.54 25.83 0.67
C LYS A 280 26.65 24.79 0.48
N VAL A 281 26.30 23.50 0.44
CA VAL A 281 27.27 22.40 0.22
C VAL A 281 27.99 22.56 -1.12
N LEU A 282 27.28 22.93 -2.18
CA LEU A 282 27.81 23.18 -3.51
C LEU A 282 28.79 24.36 -3.51
N ALA A 283 28.39 25.49 -2.93
CA ALA A 283 29.21 26.69 -2.84
C ALA A 283 30.49 26.44 -2.01
N ASP A 284 30.37 25.83 -0.83
CA ASP A 284 31.52 25.51 0.05
C ASP A 284 32.52 24.58 -0.65
N THR A 285 32.02 23.59 -1.41
CA THR A 285 32.86 22.65 -2.15
C THR A 285 33.57 23.36 -3.31
N CYS A 286 32.86 24.22 -4.05
CA CYS A 286 33.45 25.01 -5.12
C CYS A 286 34.55 25.95 -4.61
N LYS A 287 34.31 26.69 -3.53
CA LYS A 287 35.29 27.61 -2.92
C LYS A 287 36.54 26.89 -2.43
N LYS A 288 36.38 25.70 -1.85
CA LYS A 288 37.49 24.89 -1.36
C LYS A 288 38.44 24.46 -2.49
N PHE A 289 37.91 24.06 -3.64
CA PHE A 289 38.72 23.54 -4.73
C PHE A 289 39.13 24.60 -5.75
N PHE A 290 38.40 25.71 -5.89
CA PHE A 290 38.65 26.75 -6.89
C PHE A 290 38.91 28.14 -6.29
N ALA A 291 39.75 28.22 -5.25
CA ALA A 291 40.07 29.48 -4.56
C ALA A 291 40.76 30.53 -5.46
N GLU A 292 41.37 30.10 -6.57
CA GLU A 292 42.09 30.98 -7.50
C GLU A 292 41.17 31.67 -8.53
N LEU A 293 39.91 31.23 -8.65
CA LEU A 293 38.95 31.82 -9.58
C LEU A 293 38.17 32.96 -8.91
N ASN A 294 37.80 33.99 -9.69
CA ASN A 294 37.02 35.10 -9.17
C ASN A 294 35.60 34.63 -8.77
N GLU A 295 35.31 34.67 -7.48
CA GLU A 295 34.01 34.24 -6.92
C GLU A 295 32.82 34.99 -7.54
N GLU A 296 32.96 36.29 -7.83
CA GLU A 296 31.87 37.09 -8.40
C GLU A 296 31.47 36.57 -9.78
N LEU A 297 32.44 36.19 -10.60
CA LEU A 297 32.18 35.64 -11.94
C LEU A 297 31.66 34.20 -11.87
N VAL A 298 32.14 33.39 -10.92
CA VAL A 298 31.68 32.00 -10.77
C VAL A 298 30.22 31.93 -10.32
N PHE A 299 29.81 32.79 -9.37
CA PHE A 299 28.45 32.77 -8.80
C PHE A 299 27.49 33.81 -9.39
N ALA A 300 27.87 34.52 -10.46
CA ALA A 300 26.98 35.47 -11.14
C ALA A 300 25.68 34.79 -11.64
N LYS A 301 24.53 35.45 -11.44
CA LYS A 301 23.20 34.97 -11.89
C LYS A 301 22.74 35.71 -13.16
N PRO A 302 21.96 35.05 -14.05
CA PRO A 302 21.51 33.66 -13.99
C PRO A 302 22.61 32.65 -14.38
N ASN A 303 22.57 31.44 -13.81
CA ASN A 303 23.43 30.31 -14.22
C ASN A 303 22.60 29.20 -14.87
N ILE A 304 22.05 29.50 -16.05
CA ILE A 304 21.14 28.61 -16.78
C ILE A 304 21.76 28.34 -18.16
N TYR A 305 21.81 27.07 -18.54
CA TYR A 305 22.20 26.63 -19.88
C TYR A 305 21.04 25.89 -20.53
N CYS A 306 20.81 26.17 -21.82
CA CYS A 306 19.80 25.47 -22.61
C CYS A 306 20.24 25.38 -24.08
N HIS A 307 19.62 24.45 -24.82
CA HIS A 307 19.94 24.18 -26.22
C HIS A 307 19.38 25.23 -27.20
N PHE A 308 18.44 26.05 -26.76
CA PHE A 308 17.75 27.04 -27.60
C PHE A 308 18.11 28.47 -27.23
N ALA A 309 19.18 28.70 -26.44
CA ALA A 309 19.55 30.03 -25.96
C ALA A 309 19.86 31.04 -27.08
N GLN A 310 20.25 30.58 -28.27
CA GLN A 310 20.51 31.41 -29.45
C GLN A 310 19.32 31.46 -30.44
N GLY A 311 18.21 30.79 -30.13
CA GLY A 311 17.02 30.71 -30.98
C GLY A 311 16.44 29.30 -31.04
N VAL A 312 15.14 29.20 -31.32
CA VAL A 312 14.46 27.91 -31.51
C VAL A 312 14.84 27.34 -32.88
N GLY A 313 15.39 26.12 -32.91
CA GLY A 313 15.78 25.40 -34.14
C GLY A 313 17.29 25.26 -34.38
N ASP A 314 18.14 26.05 -33.71
CA ASP A 314 19.60 25.89 -33.71
C ASP A 314 20.05 25.31 -32.36
N SER A 315 20.00 23.98 -32.23
CA SER A 315 20.27 23.27 -30.96
C SER A 315 21.75 23.39 -30.56
N LYS A 316 22.06 24.37 -29.72
CA LYS A 316 23.39 24.65 -29.17
C LYS A 316 23.30 24.93 -27.68
N TYR A 317 24.04 24.14 -26.91
CA TYR A 317 24.06 24.25 -25.46
C TYR A 317 24.88 25.45 -24.98
N MET A 318 24.21 26.54 -24.61
CA MET A 318 24.81 27.85 -24.35
C MET A 318 24.23 28.51 -23.08
N PRO A 319 25.00 29.40 -22.41
CA PRO A 319 24.51 30.14 -21.25
C PRO A 319 23.47 31.18 -21.66
N VAL A 320 22.41 31.30 -20.85
CA VAL A 320 21.36 32.29 -21.02
C VAL A 320 21.86 33.67 -20.58
N PRO A 321 21.70 34.74 -21.39
CA PRO A 321 22.23 36.06 -21.08
C PRO A 321 21.44 36.79 -19.97
N SER A 322 20.11 36.68 -19.96
CA SER A 322 19.26 37.30 -18.94
C SER A 322 17.87 36.66 -18.89
N TRP A 323 17.20 36.79 -17.74
CA TRP A 323 15.81 36.33 -17.56
C TRP A 323 14.81 36.93 -18.56
N PRO A 324 14.81 38.26 -18.82
CA PRO A 324 13.90 38.85 -19.81
C PRO A 324 14.11 38.31 -21.23
N ALA A 325 15.37 38.06 -21.63
CA ALA A 325 15.67 37.50 -22.94
C ALA A 325 15.13 36.07 -23.07
N LEU A 326 15.29 35.24 -22.03
CA LEU A 326 14.75 33.89 -22.00
C LEU A 326 13.21 33.87 -22.04
N ASN A 327 12.56 34.74 -21.26
CA ASN A 327 11.11 34.82 -21.23
C ASN A 327 10.56 35.25 -22.60
N LYS A 328 11.17 36.27 -23.23
CA LYS A 328 10.79 36.70 -24.58
C LYS A 328 10.89 35.55 -25.59
N LEU A 329 11.99 34.80 -25.59
CA LEU A 329 12.19 33.67 -26.50
C LEU A 329 11.12 32.58 -26.31
N LEU A 330 10.76 32.28 -25.06
CA LEU A 330 9.74 31.27 -24.77
C LEU A 330 8.32 31.74 -25.07
N VAL A 331 8.02 33.03 -24.90
CA VAL A 331 6.74 33.63 -25.34
C VAL A 331 6.61 33.50 -26.86
N GLU A 332 7.66 33.87 -27.61
CA GLU A 332 7.69 33.71 -29.06
C GLU A 332 7.54 32.23 -29.47
N ALA A 333 8.17 31.30 -28.74
CA ALA A 333 8.01 29.86 -28.98
C ALA A 333 6.58 29.37 -28.69
N LEU A 334 5.92 29.90 -27.66
CA LEU A 334 4.54 29.58 -27.31
C LEU A 334 3.55 30.14 -28.35
N ASP A 335 3.78 31.35 -28.83
CA ASP A 335 2.97 31.96 -29.90
C ASP A 335 3.07 31.13 -31.18
N ASN A 336 4.29 30.77 -31.59
CA ASN A 336 4.52 29.87 -32.74
C ASN A 336 3.84 28.50 -32.55
N TYR A 337 3.83 27.95 -31.34
CA TYR A 337 3.12 26.71 -31.05
C TYR A 337 1.61 26.89 -31.22
N ASN A 338 1.03 27.99 -30.72
CA ASN A 338 -0.40 28.27 -30.73
C ASN A 338 -0.94 28.59 -32.14
N GLU A 339 -0.08 29.02 -33.06
CA GLU A 339 -0.44 29.18 -34.47
C GLU A 339 -0.66 27.84 -35.18
N VAL A 340 0.11 26.81 -34.81
CA VAL A 340 0.13 25.51 -35.49
C VAL A 340 -0.74 24.46 -34.78
N ASN A 341 -0.86 24.55 -33.45
CA ASN A 341 -1.52 23.57 -32.60
C ASN A 341 -2.68 24.18 -31.82
N ALA A 342 -3.46 23.33 -31.14
CA ALA A 342 -4.51 23.80 -30.23
C ALA A 342 -3.93 24.76 -29.17
N ALA A 343 -4.50 25.96 -29.11
CA ALA A 343 -3.99 27.05 -28.27
C ALA A 343 -3.87 26.64 -26.80
N MET A 344 -2.66 26.80 -26.25
CA MET A 344 -2.36 26.62 -24.83
C MET A 344 -2.29 28.00 -24.16
N SER A 345 -3.26 28.29 -23.29
CA SER A 345 -3.26 29.51 -22.46
C SER A 345 -2.30 29.34 -21.27
N LEU A 346 -1.00 29.30 -21.56
CA LEU A 346 0.07 29.19 -20.56
C LEU A 346 0.57 30.59 -20.17
N VAL A 347 0.65 30.84 -18.86
CA VAL A 347 1.35 32.01 -18.33
C VAL A 347 2.78 31.60 -17.97
N LEU A 348 3.77 32.26 -18.55
CA LEU A 348 5.18 31.99 -18.33
C LEU A 348 5.72 32.82 -17.16
N PHE A 349 5.64 32.27 -15.96
CA PHE A 349 6.32 32.76 -14.75
C PHE A 349 7.67 32.04 -14.56
N GLU A 350 8.51 32.51 -13.64
CA GLU A 350 9.91 32.07 -13.49
C GLU A 350 10.05 30.54 -13.36
N ASP A 351 9.21 29.90 -12.55
CA ASP A 351 9.25 28.44 -12.40
C ASP A 351 8.85 27.71 -13.67
N ALA A 352 7.81 28.17 -14.38
CA ALA A 352 7.38 27.57 -15.65
C ALA A 352 8.51 27.61 -16.69
N VAL A 353 9.19 28.75 -16.79
CA VAL A 353 10.37 28.95 -17.65
C VAL A 353 11.51 28.02 -17.23
N SER A 354 11.80 27.93 -15.93
CA SER A 354 12.81 27.01 -15.39
C SER A 354 12.50 25.55 -15.73
N HIS A 355 11.24 25.13 -15.58
CA HIS A 355 10.80 23.77 -15.90
C HIS A 355 10.94 23.44 -17.39
N ILE A 356 10.60 24.37 -18.29
CA ILE A 356 10.80 24.16 -19.74
C ILE A 356 12.29 23.93 -20.04
N CYS A 357 13.18 24.72 -19.43
CA CYS A 357 14.63 24.55 -19.60
C CYS A 357 15.10 23.17 -19.10
N ARG A 358 14.61 22.72 -17.94
CA ARG A 358 14.91 21.40 -17.37
C ARG A 358 14.44 20.28 -18.28
N ILE A 359 13.21 20.36 -18.77
CA ILE A 359 12.62 19.33 -19.65
C ILE A 359 13.39 19.26 -20.97
N SER A 360 13.63 20.40 -21.62
CA SER A 360 14.37 20.44 -22.88
C SER A 360 15.79 19.89 -22.72
N ARG A 361 16.50 20.20 -21.62
CA ARG A 361 17.81 19.59 -21.31
C ARG A 361 17.75 18.05 -21.26
N ILE A 362 16.71 17.50 -20.61
CA ILE A 362 16.55 16.05 -20.48
C ILE A 362 16.20 15.42 -21.84
N LEU A 363 15.31 16.04 -22.63
CA LEU A 363 14.87 15.52 -23.92
C LEU A 363 16.01 15.45 -24.96
N GLU A 364 16.94 16.39 -24.92
CA GLU A 364 18.12 16.42 -25.79
C GLU A 364 19.19 15.39 -25.36
N SER A 365 19.06 14.81 -24.16
CA SER A 365 19.95 13.75 -23.70
C SER A 365 19.57 12.40 -24.32
N PRO A 366 20.54 11.63 -24.85
CA PRO A 366 20.24 10.31 -25.39
C PRO A 366 19.66 9.40 -24.29
N TRP A 367 18.52 8.77 -24.57
CA TRP A 367 17.74 7.98 -23.61
C TRP A 367 17.26 8.79 -22.39
N GLY A 368 17.15 10.11 -22.53
CA GLY A 368 16.66 11.01 -21.51
C GLY A 368 15.17 10.77 -21.23
N ASN A 369 14.86 10.40 -20.00
CA ASN A 369 13.49 10.23 -19.53
C ASN A 369 13.23 11.23 -18.41
N ALA A 370 12.21 12.07 -18.58
CA ALA A 370 11.80 13.04 -17.57
C ALA A 370 10.60 12.51 -16.78
N LEU A 371 10.75 12.37 -15.47
CA LEU A 371 9.64 12.11 -14.55
C LEU A 371 9.20 13.45 -13.92
N LEU A 372 8.04 13.95 -14.33
CA LEU A 372 7.49 15.21 -13.82
C LEU A 372 6.58 14.95 -12.62
N VAL A 373 7.10 15.20 -11.42
CA VAL A 373 6.36 15.06 -10.15
C VAL A 373 5.84 16.43 -9.71
N GLY A 374 4.56 16.50 -9.33
CA GLY A 374 3.94 17.72 -8.79
C GLY A 374 2.42 17.61 -8.78
N VAL A 375 1.76 18.56 -8.12
CA VAL A 375 0.29 18.57 -7.96
C VAL A 375 -0.45 18.59 -9.31
N GLY A 376 -1.58 17.92 -9.41
CA GLY A 376 -2.42 17.95 -10.61
C GLY A 376 -2.79 19.39 -11.01
N GLY A 377 -2.85 19.68 -12.32
CA GLY A 377 -3.18 21.02 -12.82
C GLY A 377 -2.02 22.02 -12.88
N SER A 378 -0.82 21.67 -12.42
CA SER A 378 0.38 22.54 -12.46
C SER A 378 0.97 22.79 -13.86
N GLY A 379 0.24 22.48 -14.94
CA GLY A 379 0.70 22.70 -16.32
C GLY A 379 1.73 21.70 -16.86
N LYS A 380 2.09 20.62 -16.15
CA LYS A 380 3.12 19.64 -16.55
C LYS A 380 3.01 19.16 -18.01
N GLN A 381 1.80 18.78 -18.44
CA GLN A 381 1.56 18.31 -19.81
C GLN A 381 1.84 19.41 -20.83
N SER A 382 1.34 20.62 -20.58
CA SER A 382 1.51 21.76 -21.48
C SER A 382 2.97 22.20 -21.56
N LEU A 383 3.68 22.25 -20.43
CA LEU A 383 5.12 22.56 -20.39
C LEU A 383 5.96 21.50 -21.11
N ALA A 384 5.63 20.21 -20.95
CA ALA A 384 6.31 19.13 -21.65
C ALA A 384 6.08 19.19 -23.17
N ARG A 385 4.86 19.51 -23.62
CA ARG A 385 4.56 19.70 -25.05
C ARG A 385 5.34 20.87 -25.64
N LEU A 386 5.38 22.01 -24.93
CA LEU A 386 6.13 23.17 -25.38
C LEU A 386 7.64 22.87 -25.44
N ALA A 387 8.20 22.20 -24.42
CA ALA A 387 9.61 21.80 -24.43
C ALA A 387 9.96 20.81 -25.55
N ALA A 388 9.06 19.85 -25.84
CA ALA A 388 9.21 18.93 -26.95
C ALA A 388 9.16 19.66 -28.30
N PHE A 389 8.24 20.62 -28.46
CA PHE A 389 8.15 21.48 -29.64
C PHE A 389 9.45 22.27 -29.85
N ILE A 390 9.99 22.89 -28.80
CA ILE A 390 11.27 23.62 -28.85
C ILE A 390 12.42 22.69 -29.27
N SER A 391 12.40 21.44 -28.80
CA SER A 391 13.41 20.42 -29.15
C SER A 391 13.10 19.71 -30.49
N SER A 392 12.11 20.19 -31.25
CA SER A 392 11.66 19.61 -32.53
C SER A 392 11.29 18.12 -32.46
N LEU A 393 10.73 17.69 -31.32
CA LEU A 393 10.26 16.33 -31.08
C LEU A 393 8.75 16.22 -31.27
N ASN A 394 8.31 15.14 -31.91
CA ASN A 394 6.89 14.85 -32.06
C ASN A 394 6.31 14.28 -30.76
N VAL A 395 5.24 14.90 -30.26
CA VAL A 395 4.54 14.42 -29.07
C VAL A 395 3.39 13.50 -29.48
N PHE A 396 3.44 12.28 -28.98
CA PHE A 396 2.35 11.32 -29.12
C PHE A 396 1.67 11.07 -27.78
N GLN A 397 0.34 11.26 -27.72
CA GLN A 397 -0.46 11.04 -26.51
C GLN A 397 -1.57 10.02 -26.77
N ILE A 398 -1.69 9.05 -25.85
CA ILE A 398 -2.74 8.04 -25.88
C ILE A 398 -4.06 8.63 -25.37
N THR A 399 -5.11 8.58 -26.19
CA THR A 399 -6.47 8.96 -25.77
C THR A 399 -7.21 7.75 -25.22
N LEU A 400 -7.40 7.71 -23.90
CA LEU A 400 -8.14 6.63 -23.24
C LEU A 400 -9.64 6.75 -23.51
N ARG A 401 -10.28 5.65 -23.92
CA ARG A 401 -11.75 5.55 -24.12
C ARG A 401 -12.35 4.52 -23.17
N LYS A 402 -13.66 4.60 -22.92
CA LYS A 402 -14.37 3.61 -22.10
C LYS A 402 -14.33 2.24 -22.80
N GLY A 403 -13.74 1.23 -22.15
CA GLY A 403 -13.50 -0.10 -22.74
C GLY A 403 -12.11 -0.29 -23.34
N TYR A 404 -11.21 0.69 -23.20
CA TYR A 404 -9.81 0.61 -23.65
C TYR A 404 -9.09 -0.59 -23.01
N GLY A 405 -8.56 -1.48 -23.84
CA GLY A 405 -7.88 -2.71 -23.43
C GLY A 405 -6.48 -2.87 -24.03
N ILE A 406 -5.80 -3.96 -23.64
CA ILE A 406 -4.46 -4.32 -24.15
C ILE A 406 -4.40 -4.43 -25.69
N PRO A 407 -5.43 -4.92 -26.41
CA PRO A 407 -5.43 -4.94 -27.87
C PRO A 407 -5.36 -3.52 -28.48
N ASP A 408 -6.06 -2.55 -27.89
CA ASP A 408 -6.09 -1.17 -28.40
C ASP A 408 -4.72 -0.48 -28.29
N LEU A 409 -3.88 -0.91 -27.33
CA LEU A 409 -2.48 -0.49 -27.22
C LEU A 409 -1.61 -0.95 -28.41
N LYS A 410 -1.97 -2.04 -29.09
CA LYS A 410 -1.24 -2.57 -30.25
C LYS A 410 -1.69 -1.94 -31.58
N ASP A 411 -2.96 -1.56 -31.70
CA ASP A 411 -3.54 -0.94 -32.92
C ASP A 411 -3.32 0.59 -33.00
N LEU A 412 -2.52 1.13 -32.07
CA LEU A 412 -2.36 2.55 -31.82
C LEU A 412 -1.74 3.36 -32.97
N ASN A 413 -0.90 2.73 -33.81
CA ASN A 413 -0.28 3.38 -34.98
C ASN A 413 -1.30 3.69 -36.08
N ALA A 414 -2.41 2.95 -36.17
CA ALA A 414 -3.45 3.18 -37.18
C ALA A 414 -4.44 4.29 -36.79
N ASN A 415 -4.70 4.45 -35.48
CA ASN A 415 -5.63 5.46 -34.96
C ASN A 415 -5.08 6.89 -35.03
N LEU A 416 -3.74 7.05 -35.08
CA LEU A 416 -3.05 8.34 -35.17
C LEU A 416 -3.44 9.10 -36.45
N ALA A 417 -3.52 8.41 -37.60
CA ALA A 417 -3.88 9.00 -38.89
C ALA A 417 -5.37 9.43 -38.96
N ALA A 418 -6.27 8.68 -38.32
CA ALA A 418 -7.69 8.97 -38.31
C ALA A 418 -8.04 10.20 -37.44
N LEU A 419 -7.34 10.37 -36.31
CA LEU A 419 -7.58 11.47 -35.37
C LEU A 419 -7.07 12.83 -35.90
N THR A 420 -5.97 12.83 -36.66
CA THR A 420 -5.50 14.03 -37.39
C THR A 420 -6.53 14.52 -38.41
N ALA A 421 -7.22 13.60 -39.10
CA ALA A 421 -8.25 13.95 -40.08
C ALA A 421 -9.54 14.50 -39.43
N GLU A 422 -9.92 14.02 -38.25
CA GLU A 422 -11.05 14.58 -37.47
C GLU A 422 -10.73 15.95 -36.86
N PHE A 423 -9.49 16.19 -36.44
CA PHE A 423 -9.05 17.49 -35.90
C PHE A 423 -9.10 18.60 -36.95
N GLU A 424 -8.63 18.37 -38.17
CA GLU A 424 -8.72 19.32 -39.28
C GLU A 424 -10.18 19.70 -39.61
N LYS A 425 -11.10 18.73 -39.50
CA LYS A 425 -12.54 18.94 -39.75
C LYS A 425 -13.22 19.77 -38.65
N ALA A 426 -12.94 19.50 -37.38
CA ALA A 426 -13.52 20.24 -36.25
C ALA A 426 -13.00 21.69 -36.16
N THR A 427 -11.76 21.93 -36.59
CA THR A 427 -11.17 23.28 -36.65
C THR A 427 -11.85 24.16 -37.70
N ALA A 428 -12.33 23.56 -38.80
CA ALA A 428 -13.11 24.25 -39.83
C ALA A 428 -14.55 24.59 -39.38
N GLU A 429 -15.16 23.79 -38.50
CA GLU A 429 -16.53 24.03 -38.00
C GLU A 429 -16.60 25.10 -36.89
N LYS A 430 -15.55 25.23 -36.06
CA LYS A 430 -15.47 26.30 -35.03
C LYS A 430 -15.47 27.72 -35.63
N ILE A 431 -14.82 27.90 -36.79
CA ILE A 431 -14.79 29.17 -37.52
C ILE A 431 -16.19 29.55 -38.03
N LYS A 432 -17.07 28.56 -38.22
CA LYS A 432 -18.43 28.73 -38.72
C LYS A 432 -19.42 29.17 -37.63
N CYS A 433 -19.27 28.70 -36.39
CA CYS A 433 -20.14 29.09 -35.26
C CYS A 433 -19.85 30.48 -34.68
N GLN A 434 -18.66 31.05 -34.91
CA GLN A 434 -18.34 32.42 -34.47
C GLN A 434 -19.17 33.49 -35.22
N GLN A 435 -19.74 33.15 -36.37
CA GLN A 435 -20.51 34.06 -37.23
C GLN A 435 -22.03 34.07 -36.94
N GLU A 436 -22.54 33.13 -36.15
CA GLU A 436 -23.98 33.03 -35.85
C GLU A 436 -24.37 33.69 -34.50
N ALA A 437 -23.40 34.25 -33.77
CA ALA A 437 -23.64 34.96 -32.50
C ALA A 437 -24.07 36.43 -32.65
N ASP A 438 -24.02 37.00 -33.87
CA ASP A 438 -24.33 38.42 -34.14
C ASP A 438 -25.80 38.69 -34.54
N ALA A 439 -26.69 37.69 -34.43
CA ALA A 439 -28.04 37.74 -34.99
C ALA A 439 -29.17 37.52 -33.97
N THR A 440 -29.24 38.31 -32.89
CA THR A 440 -30.48 38.39 -32.08
C THR A 440 -30.77 39.79 -31.56
N ASN A 441 -30.77 40.77 -32.46
CA ASN A 441 -31.25 42.12 -32.21
C ASN A 441 -32.76 42.22 -32.50
N ARG A 442 -33.61 41.63 -31.65
CA ARG A 442 -35.08 41.84 -31.68
C ARG A 442 -35.77 41.65 -30.32
N VAL A 443 -35.38 42.43 -29.31
CA VAL A 443 -36.32 42.80 -28.22
C VAL A 443 -36.03 44.23 -27.76
N ILE A 444 -35.98 45.20 -28.68
CA ILE A 444 -35.99 46.64 -28.38
C ILE A 444 -37.26 47.26 -28.96
N THR A 445 -38.41 46.67 -28.62
CA THR A 445 -39.71 47.28 -28.93
C THR A 445 -40.78 46.91 -27.89
N LEU A 446 -40.45 47.00 -26.60
CA LEU A 446 -41.47 46.91 -25.54
C LEU A 446 -41.15 47.72 -24.27
N ALA A 447 -40.31 48.74 -24.36
CA ALA A 447 -39.85 49.52 -23.20
C ALA A 447 -40.28 51.00 -23.26
N ASN A 448 -41.51 51.29 -23.71
CA ASN A 448 -42.04 52.66 -23.76
C ASN A 448 -43.42 52.83 -23.09
N ARG A 449 -43.70 52.07 -22.02
CA ARG A 449 -44.95 52.24 -21.26
C ARG A 449 -44.81 52.11 -19.74
N LEU A 450 -43.72 52.63 -19.15
CA LEU A 450 -43.49 52.58 -17.70
C LEU A 450 -42.78 53.85 -17.13
N ILE A 451 -43.03 55.03 -17.71
CA ILE A 451 -42.41 56.32 -17.27
C ILE A 451 -43.40 57.15 -16.44
N GLY A 452 -44.07 56.54 -15.46
CA GLY A 452 -45.07 57.21 -14.62
C GLY A 452 -45.05 56.86 -13.13
N GLY A 453 -44.31 55.82 -12.72
CA GLY A 453 -44.09 55.44 -11.32
C GLY A 453 -42.72 55.83 -10.76
N LEU A 454 -41.94 56.62 -11.50
CA LEU A 454 -40.47 56.74 -11.35
C LEU A 454 -39.98 57.75 -10.29
N ALA A 455 -40.88 58.39 -9.54
CA ALA A 455 -40.48 59.38 -8.52
C ALA A 455 -40.01 58.73 -7.21
N SER A 456 -40.63 57.63 -6.76
CA SER A 456 -40.12 56.81 -5.64
C SER A 456 -38.91 55.98 -6.06
N GLU A 457 -38.83 55.60 -7.34
CA GLU A 457 -37.68 54.90 -7.91
C GLU A 457 -36.44 55.79 -7.95
N ASN A 458 -36.54 57.09 -8.25
CA ASN A 458 -35.38 57.98 -8.26
C ASN A 458 -34.69 58.10 -6.87
N VAL A 459 -35.46 58.10 -5.79
CA VAL A 459 -34.91 58.10 -4.41
C VAL A 459 -34.23 56.75 -4.11
N ARG A 460 -34.91 55.65 -4.43
CA ARG A 460 -34.32 54.30 -4.33
C ARG A 460 -33.04 54.16 -5.15
N TRP A 461 -32.99 54.75 -6.34
CA TRP A 461 -31.81 54.74 -7.21
C TRP A 461 -30.69 55.59 -6.64
N ALA A 462 -30.99 56.76 -6.06
CA ALA A 462 -29.98 57.58 -5.40
C ALA A 462 -29.33 56.84 -4.22
N GLU A 463 -30.13 56.21 -3.36
CA GLU A 463 -29.65 55.36 -2.26
C GLU A 463 -28.86 54.14 -2.78
N SER A 464 -29.36 53.49 -3.85
CA SER A 464 -28.66 52.35 -4.48
C SER A 464 -27.32 52.77 -5.10
N VAL A 465 -27.24 53.95 -5.70
CA VAL A 465 -26.00 54.48 -6.31
C VAL A 465 -24.97 54.80 -5.23
N GLU A 466 -25.38 55.31 -4.09
CA GLU A 466 -24.48 55.55 -2.96
C GLU A 466 -23.94 54.24 -2.39
N MET A 467 -24.82 53.25 -2.18
CA MET A 467 -24.42 51.89 -1.77
C MET A 467 -23.46 51.24 -2.78
N LEU A 468 -23.72 51.35 -4.09
CA LEU A 468 -22.86 50.79 -5.14
C LEU A 468 -21.48 51.46 -5.18
N LYS A 469 -21.38 52.77 -4.87
CA LYS A 469 -20.09 53.48 -4.79
C LYS A 469 -19.25 53.05 -3.59
N GLU A 470 -19.89 52.62 -2.49
CA GLU A 470 -19.17 52.02 -1.37
C GLU A 470 -18.70 50.61 -1.72
N GLN A 471 -19.56 49.80 -2.35
CA GLN A 471 -19.23 48.46 -2.83
C GLN A 471 -18.13 48.47 -3.91
N GLU A 472 -18.09 49.47 -4.79
CA GLU A 472 -17.04 49.61 -5.82
C GLU A 472 -15.62 49.56 -5.23
N LYS A 473 -15.45 50.03 -3.99
CA LYS A 473 -14.16 50.02 -3.30
C LYS A 473 -13.76 48.65 -2.76
N THR A 474 -14.73 47.83 -2.34
CA THR A 474 -14.49 46.51 -1.70
C THR A 474 -14.67 45.33 -2.64
N VAL A 475 -15.38 45.52 -3.77
CA VAL A 475 -15.73 44.46 -4.73
C VAL A 475 -14.53 43.64 -5.19
N CYS A 476 -13.37 44.27 -5.43
CA CYS A 476 -12.18 43.52 -5.85
C CYS A 476 -11.69 42.52 -4.79
N GLY A 477 -11.71 42.91 -3.51
CA GLY A 477 -11.34 42.04 -2.40
C GLY A 477 -12.41 41.00 -2.11
N ASP A 478 -13.67 41.43 -2.12
CA ASP A 478 -14.83 40.57 -1.88
C ASP A 478 -14.91 39.45 -2.92
N VAL A 479 -14.80 39.78 -4.21
CA VAL A 479 -14.79 38.80 -5.30
C VAL A 479 -13.60 37.85 -5.21
N LEU A 480 -12.42 38.35 -4.82
CA LEU A 480 -11.23 37.51 -4.67
C LEU A 480 -11.42 36.49 -3.53
N LEU A 481 -11.96 36.91 -2.39
CA LEU A 481 -12.24 36.05 -1.24
C LEU A 481 -13.30 34.99 -1.59
N VAL A 482 -14.40 35.41 -2.23
CA VAL A 482 -15.47 34.50 -2.65
C VAL A 482 -14.99 33.51 -3.72
N SER A 483 -14.18 33.96 -4.68
CA SER A 483 -13.61 33.08 -5.71
C SER A 483 -12.66 32.05 -5.11
N ALA A 484 -11.83 32.45 -4.13
CA ALA A 484 -10.99 31.53 -3.37
C ALA A 484 -11.85 30.53 -2.58
N PHE A 485 -12.93 30.98 -1.95
CA PHE A 485 -13.86 30.14 -1.22
C PHE A 485 -14.46 29.05 -2.12
N VAL A 486 -15.06 29.44 -3.24
CA VAL A 486 -15.70 28.49 -4.17
C VAL A 486 -14.69 27.51 -4.79
N SER A 487 -13.48 27.97 -5.07
CA SER A 487 -12.45 27.16 -5.74
C SER A 487 -11.80 26.11 -4.84
N TYR A 488 -11.55 26.44 -3.57
CA TYR A 488 -10.71 25.62 -2.68
C TYR A 488 -11.44 25.01 -1.49
N VAL A 489 -12.55 25.59 -1.05
CA VAL A 489 -13.15 25.23 0.25
C VAL A 489 -14.05 23.99 0.17
N GLY A 490 -14.57 23.65 -1.01
CA GLY A 490 -15.57 22.59 -1.20
C GLY A 490 -15.21 21.23 -0.59
N TYR A 491 -13.92 20.85 -0.58
CA TYR A 491 -13.45 19.57 -0.03
C TYR A 491 -13.31 19.56 1.51
N PHE A 492 -13.21 20.71 2.16
CA PHE A 492 -12.87 20.78 3.59
C PHE A 492 -14.08 20.70 4.53
N THR A 493 -13.84 20.22 5.76
CA THR A 493 -14.86 20.13 6.82
C THR A 493 -15.19 21.50 7.41
N LYS A 494 -16.41 21.67 7.94
CA LYS A 494 -16.90 22.94 8.51
C LYS A 494 -15.88 23.66 9.40
N LYS A 495 -15.26 22.93 10.34
CA LYS A 495 -14.29 23.49 11.28
C LYS A 495 -13.08 24.08 10.55
N TYR A 496 -12.54 23.35 9.58
CA TYR A 496 -11.39 23.78 8.79
C TYR A 496 -11.75 24.95 7.87
N ARG A 497 -12.98 25.00 7.31
CA ARG A 497 -13.44 26.16 6.50
C ARG A 497 -13.39 27.46 7.30
N VAL A 498 -13.93 27.44 8.52
CA VAL A 498 -13.96 28.59 9.43
C VAL A 498 -12.54 29.00 9.81
N GLU A 499 -11.69 28.04 10.17
CA GLU A 499 -10.29 28.31 10.50
C GLU A 499 -9.50 28.92 9.33
N LEU A 500 -9.68 28.39 8.13
CA LEU A 500 -9.04 28.92 6.92
C LEU A 500 -9.46 30.36 6.63
N LEU A 501 -10.75 30.65 6.75
CA LEU A 501 -11.29 31.99 6.50
C LEU A 501 -10.85 32.99 7.57
N GLU A 502 -11.10 32.68 8.84
CA GLU A 502 -10.93 33.62 9.96
C GLU A 502 -9.49 33.74 10.45
N LYS A 503 -8.71 32.64 10.46
CA LYS A 503 -7.34 32.65 11.00
C LYS A 503 -6.25 32.82 9.94
N HIS A 504 -6.54 32.52 8.67
CA HIS A 504 -5.53 32.55 7.61
C HIS A 504 -5.83 33.59 6.54
N TRP A 505 -6.98 33.51 5.85
CA TRP A 505 -7.26 34.37 4.70
C TRP A 505 -7.52 35.82 5.09
N ILE A 506 -8.45 36.09 6.01
CA ILE A 506 -8.75 37.47 6.43
C ILE A 506 -7.49 38.16 7.01
N PRO A 507 -6.72 37.53 7.93
CA PRO A 507 -5.48 38.13 8.43
C PRO A 507 -4.42 38.32 7.35
N PHE A 508 -4.38 37.46 6.32
CA PHE A 508 -3.47 37.63 5.19
C PHE A 508 -3.82 38.89 4.37
N PHE A 509 -5.10 39.14 4.09
CA PHE A 509 -5.54 40.34 3.38
C PHE A 509 -5.21 41.63 4.15
N GLU A 510 -5.39 41.62 5.47
CA GLU A 510 -5.07 42.75 6.34
C GLU A 510 -3.55 42.98 6.49
N GLY A 511 -2.76 41.90 6.38
CA GLY A 511 -1.29 41.93 6.50
C GLY A 511 -0.53 42.32 5.24
N LEU A 512 -1.21 42.55 4.10
CA LEU A 512 -0.56 42.95 2.84
C LEU A 512 -0.01 44.38 2.91
N ALA A 513 1.16 44.62 2.29
CA ALA A 513 1.78 45.94 2.23
C ALA A 513 0.92 46.99 1.51
N VAL A 514 0.05 46.54 0.59
CA VAL A 514 -1.03 47.32 0.00
C VAL A 514 -2.34 46.60 0.37
N PRO A 515 -3.16 47.16 1.28
CA PRO A 515 -4.36 46.49 1.74
C PRO A 515 -5.38 46.41 0.60
N ILE A 516 -5.96 45.22 0.42
CA ILE A 516 -7.08 45.00 -0.50
C ILE A 516 -8.36 45.20 0.32
N PRO A 517 -9.16 46.25 0.06
CA PRO A 517 -10.36 46.51 0.85
C PRO A 517 -11.38 45.37 0.70
N ILE A 518 -11.94 44.92 1.82
CA ILE A 518 -13.01 43.92 1.90
C ILE A 518 -14.15 44.44 2.76
N THR A 519 -15.36 43.98 2.49
CA THR A 519 -16.53 44.28 3.31
C THR A 519 -16.38 43.60 4.70
N PRO A 520 -16.47 44.35 5.82
CA PRO A 520 -16.35 43.77 7.15
C PRO A 520 -17.47 42.76 7.42
N GLY A 521 -17.11 41.53 7.81
CA GLY A 521 -18.08 40.47 8.09
C GLY A 521 -18.78 39.92 6.84
N LEU A 522 -18.17 40.06 5.65
CA LEU A 522 -18.69 39.51 4.41
C LEU A 522 -18.98 38.01 4.53
N ASP A 523 -20.21 37.63 4.20
CA ASP A 523 -20.57 36.24 3.96
C ASP A 523 -20.19 35.84 2.51
N PRO A 524 -19.30 34.86 2.30
CA PRO A 524 -18.94 34.40 0.95
C PRO A 524 -20.13 33.96 0.09
N LEU A 525 -21.26 33.58 0.70
CA LEU A 525 -22.47 33.14 0.01
C LEU A 525 -23.33 34.30 -0.52
N SER A 526 -23.31 35.46 0.14
CA SER A 526 -24.26 36.54 -0.16
C SER A 526 -24.04 37.19 -1.53
N LEU A 527 -22.85 37.03 -2.10
CA LEU A 527 -22.52 37.53 -3.45
C LEU A 527 -22.95 36.57 -4.57
N LEU A 528 -23.14 35.28 -4.26
CA LEU A 528 -23.39 34.23 -5.24
C LEU A 528 -24.81 33.66 -5.17
N THR A 529 -25.51 33.92 -4.06
CA THR A 529 -26.83 33.36 -3.79
C THR A 529 -27.67 34.34 -3.00
N ASP A 530 -28.97 34.33 -3.27
CA ASP A 530 -29.94 35.08 -2.50
C ASP A 530 -30.82 34.15 -1.63
N ALA A 531 -31.65 34.75 -0.78
CA ALA A 531 -32.54 33.98 0.09
C ALA A 531 -33.62 33.20 -0.69
N ALA A 532 -33.93 33.60 -1.93
CA ALA A 532 -34.90 32.91 -2.77
C ALA A 532 -34.30 31.61 -3.32
N ASP A 533 -33.03 31.62 -3.72
CA ASP A 533 -32.28 30.43 -4.14
C ASP A 533 -32.19 29.41 -3.00
N VAL A 534 -31.83 29.86 -1.79
CA VAL A 534 -31.73 28.97 -0.61
C VAL A 534 -33.09 28.36 -0.27
N ALA A 535 -34.17 29.15 -0.34
CA ALA A 535 -35.53 28.64 -0.14
C ALA A 535 -35.93 27.63 -1.23
N ALA A 536 -35.56 27.89 -2.50
CA ALA A 536 -35.81 26.96 -3.59
C ALA A 536 -35.07 25.64 -3.40
N TRP A 537 -33.81 25.66 -2.95
CA TRP A 537 -33.03 24.45 -2.69
C TRP A 537 -33.59 23.65 -1.52
N SER A 538 -34.05 24.33 -0.47
CA SER A 538 -34.74 23.68 0.64
C SER A 538 -36.02 22.97 0.17
N ASN A 539 -36.81 23.61 -0.70
CA ASN A 539 -37.99 22.99 -1.31
C ASN A 539 -37.64 21.80 -2.22
N GLN A 540 -36.44 21.79 -2.81
CA GLN A 540 -35.92 20.68 -3.62
C GLN A 540 -35.34 19.54 -2.78
N GLY A 541 -35.35 19.64 -1.44
CA GLY A 541 -34.91 18.59 -0.51
C GLY A 541 -33.47 18.74 -0.02
N LEU A 542 -32.82 19.88 -0.24
CA LEU A 542 -31.53 20.20 0.39
C LEU A 542 -31.74 20.52 1.88
N PRO A 543 -30.93 19.99 2.80
CA PRO A 543 -30.96 20.41 4.20
C PRO A 543 -30.68 21.91 4.35
N SER A 544 -31.33 22.54 5.34
CA SER A 544 -31.20 23.98 5.61
C SER A 544 -29.96 24.36 6.41
N ASP A 545 -29.05 23.41 6.65
CA ASP A 545 -27.81 23.71 7.35
C ASP A 545 -26.83 24.50 6.47
N ARG A 546 -25.91 25.19 7.14
CA ARG A 546 -24.93 26.08 6.51
C ARG A 546 -24.03 25.35 5.51
N MET A 547 -23.59 24.13 5.83
CA MET A 547 -22.67 23.38 4.97
C MET A 547 -23.36 22.94 3.68
N SER A 548 -24.60 22.45 3.78
CA SER A 548 -25.40 22.09 2.60
C SER A 548 -25.64 23.29 1.69
N THR A 549 -25.94 24.45 2.27
CA THR A 549 -26.09 25.71 1.53
C THR A 549 -24.79 26.12 0.84
N GLU A 550 -23.64 26.06 1.54
CA GLU A 550 -22.32 26.34 0.95
C GLU A 550 -22.01 25.40 -0.21
N ASN A 551 -22.25 24.10 -0.05
CA ASN A 551 -22.01 23.10 -1.08
C ASN A 551 -22.90 23.32 -2.31
N ALA A 552 -24.17 23.71 -2.10
CA ALA A 552 -25.08 24.05 -3.17
C ALA A 552 -24.63 25.31 -3.93
N THR A 553 -24.18 26.35 -3.23
CA THR A 553 -23.60 27.56 -3.83
C THR A 553 -22.37 27.24 -4.67
N ILE A 554 -21.48 26.36 -4.19
CA ILE A 554 -20.30 25.91 -4.95
C ILE A 554 -20.75 25.15 -6.21
N LEU A 555 -21.69 24.21 -6.09
CA LEU A 555 -22.18 23.43 -7.24
C LEU A 555 -22.78 24.33 -8.34
N CYS A 556 -23.50 25.38 -7.97
CA CYS A 556 -24.19 26.24 -8.93
C CYS A 556 -23.29 27.25 -9.63
N ASN A 557 -22.16 27.62 -9.00
CA ASN A 557 -21.30 28.73 -9.45
C ASN A 557 -19.91 28.28 -9.91
N THR A 558 -19.63 26.97 -9.94
CA THR A 558 -18.35 26.42 -10.42
C THR A 558 -18.40 26.08 -11.91
N GLU A 559 -17.36 26.46 -12.64
CA GLU A 559 -17.18 26.05 -14.05
C GLU A 559 -16.83 24.55 -14.16
N ARG A 560 -16.10 24.04 -13.16
CA ARG A 560 -15.78 22.61 -13.04
C ARG A 560 -16.86 21.92 -12.22
N TRP A 561 -17.41 20.84 -12.75
CA TRP A 561 -18.36 19.98 -12.06
C TRP A 561 -17.72 19.37 -10.79
N PRO A 562 -18.17 19.73 -9.58
CA PRO A 562 -17.66 19.16 -8.33
C PRO A 562 -18.01 17.67 -8.23
N LEU A 563 -17.09 16.88 -7.71
CA LEU A 563 -17.42 15.52 -7.27
C LEU A 563 -18.20 15.60 -5.96
N ILE A 564 -19.37 14.97 -5.93
CA ILE A 564 -20.24 14.97 -4.75
C ILE A 564 -20.03 13.68 -3.97
N VAL A 565 -19.51 13.83 -2.76
CA VAL A 565 -19.32 12.74 -1.79
C VAL A 565 -20.48 12.83 -0.80
N ASP A 566 -21.43 11.91 -0.94
CA ASP A 566 -22.71 11.98 -0.24
C ASP A 566 -23.11 10.59 0.26
N ALA A 567 -22.59 10.20 1.43
CA ALA A 567 -22.92 8.91 2.05
C ALA A 567 -24.42 8.80 2.41
N GLN A 568 -25.07 9.94 2.70
CA GLN A 568 -26.47 10.00 3.12
C GLN A 568 -27.46 10.14 1.95
N LEU A 569 -26.95 10.21 0.71
CA LEU A 569 -27.70 10.35 -0.55
C LEU A 569 -28.63 11.58 -0.64
N GLN A 570 -28.50 12.55 0.28
CA GLN A 570 -29.34 13.75 0.31
C GLN A 570 -28.99 14.75 -0.80
N GLY A 571 -27.70 14.95 -1.07
CA GLY A 571 -27.21 15.77 -2.17
C GLY A 571 -27.59 15.20 -3.53
N ILE A 572 -27.49 13.88 -3.72
CA ILE A 572 -27.93 13.22 -4.95
C ILE A 572 -29.44 13.42 -5.18
N LYS A 573 -30.25 13.27 -4.13
CA LYS A 573 -31.70 13.50 -4.19
C LYS A 573 -32.03 14.95 -4.59
N TRP A 574 -31.34 15.92 -3.99
CA TRP A 574 -31.50 17.33 -4.34
C TRP A 574 -31.18 17.62 -5.83
N ILE A 575 -30.09 17.07 -6.37
CA ILE A 575 -29.69 17.27 -7.78
C ILE A 575 -30.72 16.67 -8.74
N LYS A 576 -31.20 15.46 -8.45
CA LYS A 576 -32.27 14.81 -9.26
C LYS A 576 -33.52 15.68 -9.29
N ASN A 577 -33.91 16.26 -8.14
CA ASN A 577 -35.07 17.15 -8.05
C ASN A 577 -34.84 18.50 -8.75
N LYS A 578 -33.62 19.05 -8.67
CA LYS A 578 -33.26 20.36 -9.24
C LYS A 578 -33.20 20.36 -10.77
N TYR A 579 -32.56 19.35 -11.36
CA TYR A 579 -32.35 19.27 -12.82
C TYR A 579 -33.39 18.39 -13.54
N GLY A 580 -34.19 17.61 -12.80
CA GLY A 580 -35.34 16.89 -13.34
C GLY A 580 -35.03 16.04 -14.58
N GLU A 581 -35.81 16.26 -15.65
CA GLU A 581 -35.69 15.52 -16.91
C GLU A 581 -34.48 15.92 -17.78
N GLU A 582 -33.87 17.10 -17.54
CA GLU A 582 -32.67 17.54 -18.26
C GLU A 582 -31.42 16.75 -17.83
N LEU A 583 -31.47 16.12 -16.64
CA LEU A 583 -30.38 15.30 -16.11
C LEU A 583 -30.40 13.89 -16.72
N GLN A 584 -29.51 13.64 -17.68
CA GLN A 584 -29.29 12.29 -18.18
C GLN A 584 -28.51 11.43 -17.17
N THR A 585 -29.23 10.60 -16.42
CA THR A 585 -28.62 9.63 -15.50
C THR A 585 -28.10 8.41 -16.30
N ILE A 586 -26.84 8.45 -16.73
CA ILE A 586 -26.21 7.37 -17.49
C ILE A 586 -25.77 6.23 -16.56
N ARG A 587 -26.09 4.98 -16.92
CA ARG A 587 -25.74 3.78 -16.14
C ARG A 587 -24.85 2.81 -16.91
N LEU A 588 -23.99 2.12 -16.18
CA LEU A 588 -23.23 0.99 -16.66
C LEU A 588 -24.06 -0.29 -16.46
N GLY A 589 -24.63 -0.81 -17.55
CA GLY A 589 -25.22 -2.15 -17.61
C GLY A 589 -26.69 -2.29 -17.19
N GLN A 590 -27.56 -2.40 -18.20
CA GLN A 590 -28.91 -3.01 -18.21
C GLN A 590 -30.19 -2.21 -17.89
N ARG A 591 -31.28 -2.81 -18.42
CA ARG A 591 -32.64 -2.34 -18.74
C ARG A 591 -33.59 -2.30 -17.53
N LYS A 592 -34.63 -1.45 -17.65
CA LYS A 592 -35.81 -1.37 -16.76
C LYS A 592 -36.55 -2.71 -16.64
N PRO A 593 -36.91 -3.15 -15.42
CA PRO A 593 -38.11 -3.96 -15.17
C PRO A 593 -39.28 -3.03 -14.83
N ASP A 594 -40.40 -3.17 -15.54
CA ASP A 594 -41.70 -2.63 -15.14
C ASP A 594 -42.41 -3.71 -14.32
N SER A 595 -42.45 -3.59 -12.99
CA SER A 595 -43.35 -4.43 -12.18
C SER A 595 -43.68 -3.79 -10.83
N THR A 596 -44.97 -3.84 -10.52
CA THR A 596 -45.67 -3.23 -9.37
C THR A 596 -45.69 -4.11 -8.10
N SER A 597 -44.79 -5.08 -7.96
CA SER A 597 -44.75 -6.03 -6.84
C SER A 597 -43.50 -5.86 -5.97
N GLY A 598 -43.64 -6.03 -4.64
CA GLY A 598 -42.51 -6.14 -3.72
C GLY A 598 -41.67 -7.41 -3.97
N PHE A 599 -40.39 -7.37 -3.63
CA PHE A 599 -39.42 -8.45 -3.87
C PHE A 599 -38.84 -8.97 -2.56
N LEU A 600 -38.64 -10.28 -2.45
CA LEU A 600 -37.83 -10.91 -1.41
C LEU A 600 -36.55 -11.45 -2.03
N LEU A 601 -35.41 -10.93 -1.60
CA LEU A 601 -34.09 -11.34 -2.03
C LEU A 601 -33.45 -12.14 -0.90
N GLN A 602 -33.28 -13.44 -1.10
CA GLN A 602 -32.66 -14.30 -0.10
C GLN A 602 -31.17 -14.50 -0.36
N ASN A 603 -30.40 -14.64 0.72
CA ASN A 603 -28.98 -14.99 0.72
C ASN A 603 -28.08 -14.02 -0.05
N ILE A 604 -28.32 -12.71 0.09
CA ILE A 604 -27.60 -11.70 -0.68
C ILE A 604 -26.08 -11.68 -0.41
N HIS A 605 -25.65 -12.18 0.76
CA HIS A 605 -24.25 -12.36 1.15
C HIS A 605 -23.50 -13.39 0.26
N LEU A 606 -24.19 -14.22 -0.52
CA LEU A 606 -23.51 -15.13 -1.45
C LEU A 606 -23.14 -14.46 -2.79
N VAL A 607 -23.62 -13.22 -3.03
CA VAL A 607 -23.54 -12.56 -4.35
C VAL A 607 -22.80 -11.22 -4.31
N ALA A 608 -21.60 -11.20 -3.69
CA ALA A 608 -20.82 -9.99 -3.43
C ALA A 608 -20.65 -9.04 -4.64
N ARG A 609 -20.40 -9.58 -5.84
CA ARG A 609 -20.21 -8.76 -7.07
C ARG A 609 -21.48 -8.03 -7.52
N TRP A 610 -22.66 -8.54 -7.16
CA TRP A 610 -23.96 -7.96 -7.57
C TRP A 610 -24.48 -6.92 -6.58
N LEU A 611 -24.01 -6.94 -5.33
CA LEU A 611 -24.51 -6.06 -4.26
C LEU A 611 -24.37 -4.57 -4.60
N GLY A 612 -23.27 -4.16 -5.23
CA GLY A 612 -23.09 -2.77 -5.69
C GLY A 612 -24.02 -2.37 -6.84
N THR A 613 -24.58 -3.33 -7.58
CA THR A 613 -25.66 -3.08 -8.55
C THR A 613 -27.01 -3.01 -7.84
N LEU A 614 -27.25 -3.88 -6.88
CA LEU A 614 -28.48 -3.90 -6.07
C LEU A 614 -28.70 -2.60 -5.31
N GLU A 615 -27.66 -2.08 -4.62
CA GLU A 615 -27.72 -0.80 -3.90
C GLU A 615 -28.23 0.34 -4.80
N LYS A 616 -27.69 0.44 -6.01
CA LYS A 616 -28.09 1.45 -7.01
C LYS A 616 -29.49 1.22 -7.56
N MET A 617 -29.94 -0.02 -7.68
CA MET A 617 -31.30 -0.34 -8.09
C MET A 617 -32.30 0.08 -7.02
N VAL A 618 -32.04 -0.26 -5.74
CA VAL A 618 -32.92 0.11 -4.62
C VAL A 618 -33.06 1.63 -4.51
N GLU A 619 -31.97 2.39 -4.62
CA GLU A 619 -31.99 3.86 -4.58
C GLU A 619 -32.84 4.47 -5.70
N GLN A 620 -32.77 3.91 -6.91
CA GLN A 620 -33.59 4.41 -8.01
C GLN A 620 -35.06 4.11 -7.79
N TYR A 621 -35.39 2.84 -7.49
CA TYR A 621 -36.77 2.40 -7.45
C TYR A 621 -37.48 2.87 -6.18
N SER A 622 -36.77 3.31 -5.13
CA SER A 622 -37.39 3.90 -3.94
C SER A 622 -38.03 5.27 -4.18
N LEU A 623 -37.58 6.03 -5.20
CA LEU A 623 -38.12 7.34 -5.54
C LEU A 623 -39.25 7.21 -6.57
N GLY A 624 -40.51 7.33 -6.12
CA GLY A 624 -41.70 7.24 -6.96
C GLY A 624 -42.28 5.83 -7.10
N SER A 625 -41.86 4.89 -6.25
CA SER A 625 -42.52 3.59 -6.13
C SER A 625 -43.94 3.70 -5.56
N HIS A 626 -44.76 2.69 -5.86
CA HIS A 626 -46.06 2.50 -5.21
C HIS A 626 -45.90 2.40 -3.68
N GLU A 627 -46.89 2.86 -2.90
CA GLU A 627 -46.83 2.86 -1.42
C GLU A 627 -46.64 1.46 -0.82
N ASP A 628 -47.08 0.42 -1.53
CA ASP A 628 -46.92 -1.00 -1.14
C ASP A 628 -45.59 -1.64 -1.60
N TYR A 629 -44.72 -0.90 -2.30
CA TYR A 629 -43.45 -1.45 -2.77
C TYR A 629 -42.50 -1.71 -1.58
N ARG A 630 -42.16 -2.97 -1.36
CA ARG A 630 -41.21 -3.40 -0.32
C ARG A 630 -40.15 -4.31 -0.92
N VAL A 631 -38.90 -4.09 -0.53
CA VAL A 631 -37.79 -5.00 -0.83
C VAL A 631 -37.33 -5.61 0.49
N PHE A 632 -37.56 -6.91 0.63
CA PHE A 632 -37.08 -7.70 1.76
C PHE A 632 -35.75 -8.34 1.37
N MET A 633 -34.76 -8.27 2.23
CA MET A 633 -33.44 -8.84 1.98
C MET A 633 -33.06 -9.74 3.16
N SER A 634 -32.64 -10.97 2.88
CA SER A 634 -32.04 -11.86 3.88
C SER A 634 -30.54 -12.01 3.65
N ALA A 635 -29.77 -11.84 4.72
CA ALA A 635 -28.34 -12.04 4.75
C ALA A 635 -27.92 -12.62 6.09
N GLU A 636 -26.89 -13.46 6.09
CA GLU A 636 -26.20 -13.82 7.32
C GLU A 636 -25.25 -12.68 7.71
N PRO A 637 -25.16 -12.33 9.01
CA PRO A 637 -24.18 -11.36 9.47
C PRO A 637 -22.76 -11.90 9.25
N ALA A 638 -21.86 -11.03 8.80
CA ALA A 638 -20.46 -11.39 8.66
C ALA A 638 -19.87 -11.73 10.05
N PRO A 639 -19.08 -12.81 10.19
CA PRO A 639 -18.51 -13.23 11.47
C PRO A 639 -17.45 -12.24 11.99
N SER A 640 -16.84 -11.46 11.09
CA SER A 640 -15.88 -10.40 11.42
C SER A 640 -16.05 -9.18 10.50
N PRO A 641 -15.66 -7.96 10.95
CA PRO A 641 -15.71 -6.75 10.13
C PRO A 641 -14.97 -6.88 8.78
N ASP A 642 -13.82 -7.56 8.77
CA ASP A 642 -12.98 -7.70 7.57
C ASP A 642 -13.61 -8.58 6.48
N THR A 643 -14.51 -9.46 6.89
CA THR A 643 -15.28 -10.34 6.00
C THR A 643 -16.60 -9.73 5.54
N HIS A 644 -16.87 -8.47 5.89
CA HIS A 644 -18.12 -7.81 5.54
C HIS A 644 -18.15 -7.40 4.06
N ILE A 645 -19.20 -7.80 3.36
CA ILE A 645 -19.32 -7.64 1.89
C ILE A 645 -20.55 -6.82 1.47
N ILE A 646 -21.44 -6.48 2.40
CA ILE A 646 -22.67 -5.76 2.11
C ILE A 646 -22.35 -4.25 2.04
N PRO A 647 -22.71 -3.55 0.95
CA PRO A 647 -22.50 -2.11 0.84
C PRO A 647 -23.14 -1.35 2.01
N GLN A 648 -22.40 -0.38 2.55
CA GLN A 648 -22.83 0.42 3.69
C GLN A 648 -24.14 1.18 3.40
N GLY A 649 -24.31 1.76 2.21
CA GLY A 649 -25.51 2.51 1.87
C GLY A 649 -26.76 1.64 1.80
N LEU A 650 -26.64 0.36 1.43
CA LEU A 650 -27.75 -0.59 1.49
C LEU A 650 -28.13 -0.91 2.95
N LEU A 651 -27.15 -1.03 3.84
CA LEU A 651 -27.41 -1.24 5.27
C LEU A 651 -28.03 0.01 5.91
N GLU A 652 -27.48 1.19 5.70
CA GLU A 652 -27.96 2.45 6.30
C GLU A 652 -29.39 2.79 5.88
N ASN A 653 -29.75 2.55 4.62
CA ASN A 653 -31.10 2.82 4.10
C ASN A 653 -32.10 1.67 4.32
N SER A 654 -31.69 0.60 5.01
CA SER A 654 -32.55 -0.55 5.32
C SER A 654 -32.97 -0.58 6.79
N ILE A 655 -34.19 -1.07 7.04
CA ILE A 655 -34.58 -1.48 8.39
C ILE A 655 -33.95 -2.86 8.66
N LYS A 656 -33.06 -2.91 9.65
CA LYS A 656 -32.33 -4.13 10.02
C LYS A 656 -33.12 -4.86 11.10
N ILE A 657 -33.45 -6.12 10.84
CA ILE A 657 -34.08 -7.01 11.82
C ILE A 657 -33.16 -8.21 11.98
N THR A 658 -32.55 -8.34 13.14
CA THR A 658 -31.73 -9.49 13.52
C THR A 658 -32.62 -10.50 14.22
N ASN A 659 -32.83 -11.66 13.59
CA ASN A 659 -33.53 -12.76 14.22
C ASN A 659 -32.49 -13.72 14.82
N GLU A 660 -32.15 -13.51 16.08
CA GLU A 660 -31.36 -14.46 16.84
C GLU A 660 -32.29 -15.58 17.34
N PRO A 661 -31.90 -16.85 17.25
CA PRO A 661 -32.69 -17.91 17.86
C PRO A 661 -32.82 -17.61 19.36
N PRO A 662 -34.03 -17.69 19.94
CA PRO A 662 -34.23 -17.44 21.37
C PRO A 662 -33.32 -18.39 22.17
N THR A 663 -32.43 -17.81 22.96
CA THR A 663 -31.60 -18.52 23.92
C THR A 663 -32.43 -18.86 25.15
N GLY A 664 -32.39 -20.13 25.57
CA GLY A 664 -33.09 -20.59 26.77
C GLY A 664 -33.64 -22.00 26.66
N MET A 665 -33.72 -22.70 27.79
CA MET A 665 -34.26 -24.05 27.89
C MET A 665 -35.73 -24.12 27.42
N TYR A 666 -36.50 -23.05 27.68
CA TYR A 666 -37.90 -22.86 27.27
C TYR A 666 -38.09 -23.03 25.75
N ALA A 667 -37.37 -22.24 24.94
CA ALA A 667 -37.52 -22.27 23.48
C ALA A 667 -36.99 -23.57 22.84
N ASN A 668 -35.97 -24.18 23.44
CA ASN A 668 -35.42 -25.46 23.00
C ASN A 668 -36.36 -26.63 23.31
N LEU A 669 -37.03 -26.63 24.47
CA LEU A 669 -38.07 -27.60 24.85
C LEU A 669 -39.28 -27.52 23.92
N HIS A 670 -39.74 -26.31 23.60
CA HIS A 670 -40.86 -26.11 22.66
C HIS A 670 -40.59 -26.69 21.26
N LYS A 671 -39.33 -26.68 20.81
CA LYS A 671 -38.93 -27.28 19.52
C LYS A 671 -38.79 -28.80 19.55
N ALA A 672 -38.52 -29.39 20.71
CA ALA A 672 -38.15 -30.80 20.86
C ALA A 672 -39.34 -31.77 21.02
N LEU A 673 -40.53 -31.26 21.36
CA LEU A 673 -41.67 -32.04 21.88
C LEU A 673 -42.51 -32.85 20.85
N ASP A 674 -42.00 -33.16 19.67
CA ASP A 674 -42.85 -33.66 18.56
C ASP A 674 -42.70 -35.14 18.19
N LEU A 675 -41.96 -35.96 18.95
CA LEU A 675 -41.69 -37.33 18.55
C LEU A 675 -41.77 -38.31 19.73
N PHE A 676 -42.38 -39.48 19.46
CA PHE A 676 -42.32 -40.76 20.19
C PHE A 676 -43.46 -41.12 21.15
N THR A 677 -44.00 -42.33 20.96
CA THR A 677 -45.11 -42.93 21.72
C THR A 677 -44.80 -44.32 22.32
N GLN A 678 -43.55 -44.82 22.24
CA GLN A 678 -43.04 -45.93 23.08
C GLN A 678 -41.52 -46.09 22.91
N VAL A 679 -40.78 -46.34 24.00
CA VAL A 679 -39.32 -46.08 24.04
C VAL A 679 -38.47 -47.28 24.46
N PRO A 680 -37.60 -47.80 23.57
CA PRO A 680 -36.41 -48.56 23.95
C PRO A 680 -35.26 -47.60 24.34
N TRP A 681 -34.97 -47.51 25.64
CA TRP A 681 -34.11 -46.48 26.22
C TRP A 681 -32.66 -46.50 25.71
N ASP A 682 -32.05 -47.67 25.55
CA ASP A 682 -30.66 -47.78 25.10
C ASP A 682 -30.51 -47.48 23.60
N ASP A 683 -31.49 -47.89 22.79
CA ASP A 683 -31.52 -47.57 21.36
C ASP A 683 -31.75 -46.07 21.13
N LEU A 684 -32.55 -45.39 21.95
CA LEU A 684 -32.71 -43.94 21.87
C LEU A 684 -31.43 -43.19 22.30
N ARG A 685 -30.78 -43.61 23.39
CA ARG A 685 -29.50 -43.00 23.80
C ARG A 685 -28.45 -43.15 22.71
N TYR A 686 -28.42 -44.31 22.04
CA TYR A 686 -27.52 -44.54 20.92
C TYR A 686 -27.91 -43.71 19.68
N LEU A 687 -29.18 -43.69 19.30
CA LEU A 687 -29.67 -42.93 18.14
C LEU A 687 -29.42 -41.42 18.30
N PHE A 688 -29.71 -40.86 19.48
CA PHE A 688 -29.48 -39.44 19.76
C PHE A 688 -27.99 -39.14 19.98
N GLY A 689 -27.30 -39.96 20.77
CA GLY A 689 -25.92 -39.72 21.19
C GLY A 689 -24.87 -40.00 20.12
N GLU A 690 -25.07 -41.03 19.28
CA GLU A 690 -24.10 -41.41 18.23
C GLU A 690 -24.49 -40.94 16.84
N ILE A 691 -25.77 -41.06 16.47
CA ILE A 691 -26.20 -40.91 15.07
C ILE A 691 -26.70 -39.49 14.79
N MET A 692 -27.67 -39.00 15.55
CA MET A 692 -28.30 -37.70 15.31
C MET A 692 -27.40 -36.56 15.77
N TYR A 693 -27.16 -36.41 17.07
CA TYR A 693 -26.27 -35.36 17.59
C TYR A 693 -24.80 -35.77 17.50
N GLY A 694 -24.48 -37.04 17.74
CA GLY A 694 -23.10 -37.56 17.66
C GLY A 694 -22.44 -37.42 16.28
N GLY A 695 -23.23 -37.40 15.21
CA GLY A 695 -22.76 -37.12 13.85
C GLY A 695 -22.47 -35.64 13.58
N HIS A 696 -23.05 -34.72 14.38
CA HIS A 696 -22.79 -33.29 14.34
C HIS A 696 -21.67 -32.85 15.30
N ILE A 697 -21.46 -33.62 16.39
CA ILE A 697 -20.40 -33.37 17.37
C ILE A 697 -19.10 -34.00 16.86
N THR A 698 -18.07 -33.17 16.66
CA THR A 698 -16.75 -33.61 16.18
C THR A 698 -15.77 -33.93 17.31
N ASP A 699 -15.93 -33.30 18.48
CA ASP A 699 -15.08 -33.51 19.65
C ASP A 699 -15.58 -34.71 20.49
N ASP A 700 -14.67 -35.62 20.84
CA ASP A 700 -14.99 -36.82 21.62
C ASP A 700 -15.38 -36.51 23.08
N TRP A 701 -14.89 -35.40 23.66
CA TRP A 701 -15.29 -34.92 24.98
C TRP A 701 -16.70 -34.37 24.97
N ASP A 702 -17.07 -33.61 23.94
CA ASP A 702 -18.45 -33.14 23.76
C ASP A 702 -19.39 -34.33 23.48
N ARG A 703 -18.91 -35.34 22.75
CA ARG A 703 -19.68 -36.58 22.53
C ARG A 703 -19.87 -37.34 23.84
N ARG A 704 -18.84 -37.41 24.68
CA ARG A 704 -18.93 -37.98 26.04
C ARG A 704 -19.91 -37.18 26.89
N LEU A 705 -19.84 -35.85 26.87
CA LEU A 705 -20.78 -34.97 27.57
C LEU A 705 -22.21 -35.23 27.12
N CYS A 706 -22.47 -35.28 25.80
CA CYS A 706 -23.78 -35.59 25.23
C CYS A 706 -24.30 -36.96 25.68
N ARG A 707 -23.45 -38.00 25.68
CA ARG A 707 -23.79 -39.32 26.22
C ARG A 707 -24.13 -39.25 27.71
N THR A 708 -23.36 -38.49 28.50
CA THR A 708 -23.63 -38.29 29.92
C THR A 708 -24.98 -37.61 30.14
N TYR A 709 -25.28 -36.52 29.42
CA TYR A 709 -26.60 -35.89 29.42
C TYR A 709 -27.71 -36.89 29.08
N LEU A 710 -27.59 -37.63 27.97
CA LEU A 710 -28.60 -38.63 27.59
C LEU A 710 -28.72 -39.75 28.64
N SER A 711 -27.64 -40.14 29.29
CA SER A 711 -27.66 -41.16 30.33
C SER A 711 -28.37 -40.70 31.61
N GLU A 712 -28.29 -39.41 31.96
CA GLU A 712 -28.98 -38.81 33.11
C GLU A 712 -30.46 -38.52 32.81
N TYR A 713 -30.76 -37.91 31.66
CA TYR A 713 -32.10 -37.43 31.33
C TYR A 713 -33.02 -38.48 30.70
N VAL A 714 -32.48 -39.48 30.00
CA VAL A 714 -33.26 -40.49 29.27
C VAL A 714 -33.24 -41.79 30.08
N ARG A 715 -33.91 -41.81 31.25
CA ARG A 715 -34.02 -42.96 32.17
C ARG A 715 -35.48 -43.39 32.39
N PRO A 716 -35.75 -44.68 32.66
CA PRO A 716 -37.11 -45.15 32.96
C PRO A 716 -37.77 -44.44 34.15
N GLU A 717 -36.98 -44.14 35.18
CA GLU A 717 -37.40 -43.48 36.43
C GLU A 717 -37.94 -42.05 36.18
N MET A 718 -37.53 -41.40 35.08
CA MET A 718 -37.99 -40.05 34.72
C MET A 718 -39.47 -40.01 34.31
N LEU A 719 -40.11 -41.15 34.05
CA LEU A 719 -41.54 -41.22 33.74
C LEU A 719 -42.44 -41.36 34.98
N GLU A 720 -41.87 -41.58 36.16
CA GLU A 720 -42.64 -41.85 37.39
C GLU A 720 -43.11 -40.57 38.11
N GLY A 721 -42.74 -39.38 37.60
CA GLY A 721 -43.32 -38.08 37.99
C GLY A 721 -42.86 -37.52 39.35
N GLU A 722 -41.97 -38.21 40.07
CA GLU A 722 -41.47 -37.78 41.38
C GLU A 722 -40.03 -37.21 41.35
N LEU A 723 -39.41 -37.14 40.17
CA LEU A 723 -38.04 -36.65 39.99
C LEU A 723 -38.01 -35.21 39.44
N TYR A 724 -36.93 -34.51 39.75
CA TYR A 724 -36.64 -33.19 39.24
C TYR A 724 -35.92 -33.29 37.89
N LEU A 725 -36.43 -32.60 36.86
CA LEU A 725 -35.75 -32.47 35.56
C LEU A 725 -34.54 -31.54 35.68
N ALA A 726 -34.65 -30.51 36.50
CA ALA A 726 -33.56 -29.61 36.87
C ALA A 726 -33.75 -29.17 38.33
N PRO A 727 -32.71 -28.65 39.03
CA PRO A 727 -32.86 -28.19 40.40
C PRO A 727 -34.02 -27.19 40.55
N GLY A 728 -35.08 -27.58 41.27
CA GLY A 728 -36.28 -26.75 41.45
C GLY A 728 -37.33 -26.83 40.33
N PHE A 729 -37.13 -27.66 39.29
CA PHE A 729 -38.11 -27.93 38.23
C PHE A 729 -38.50 -29.42 38.21
N LEU A 730 -39.73 -29.72 38.63
CA LEU A 730 -40.27 -31.07 38.62
C LEU A 730 -40.57 -31.52 37.18
N ILE A 731 -40.44 -32.82 36.92
CA ILE A 731 -40.81 -33.38 35.62
C ILE A 731 -42.33 -33.18 35.45
N PRO A 732 -42.78 -32.59 34.34
CA PRO A 732 -44.21 -32.44 34.09
C PRO A 732 -44.88 -33.82 34.01
N PRO A 733 -46.07 -33.99 34.59
CA PRO A 733 -46.86 -35.19 34.39
C PRO A 733 -47.24 -35.32 32.90
N SER A 734 -47.70 -36.51 32.49
CA SER A 734 -48.14 -36.74 31.11
C SER A 734 -49.33 -35.84 30.73
N LEU A 735 -49.05 -34.68 30.13
CA LEU A 735 -50.02 -33.66 29.72
C LEU A 735 -50.19 -33.65 28.19
N ASP A 736 -51.21 -32.94 27.72
CA ASP A 736 -51.33 -32.60 26.29
C ASP A 736 -50.38 -31.45 25.94
N TYR A 737 -50.19 -31.18 24.65
CA TYR A 737 -49.25 -30.13 24.19
C TYR A 737 -49.51 -28.79 24.87
N LYS A 738 -50.79 -28.38 25.02
CA LYS A 738 -51.13 -27.12 25.70
C LYS A 738 -50.83 -27.18 27.20
N GLY A 739 -51.14 -28.30 27.86
CA GLY A 739 -50.82 -28.49 29.27
C GLY A 739 -49.32 -28.46 29.57
N TYR A 740 -48.45 -28.95 28.67
CA TYR A 740 -47.01 -28.80 28.85
C TYR A 740 -46.55 -27.33 28.76
N HIS A 741 -47.13 -26.52 27.87
CA HIS A 741 -46.82 -25.09 27.77
C HIS A 741 -47.22 -24.36 29.07
N GLU A 742 -48.46 -24.57 29.52
CA GLU A 742 -48.95 -23.97 30.77
C GLU A 742 -48.12 -24.42 31.98
N TYR A 743 -47.70 -25.69 32.03
CA TYR A 743 -46.85 -26.19 33.11
C TYR A 743 -45.46 -25.53 33.12
N ILE A 744 -44.85 -25.35 31.95
CA ILE A 744 -43.54 -24.70 31.85
C ILE A 744 -43.66 -23.21 32.24
N ASP A 745 -44.69 -22.50 31.76
CA ASP A 745 -44.93 -21.09 32.11
C ASP A 745 -45.11 -20.88 33.61
N ASP A 746 -45.81 -21.80 34.29
CA ASP A 746 -46.15 -21.66 35.71
C ASP A 746 -45.06 -22.17 36.67
N ASN A 747 -44.25 -23.16 36.26
CA ASN A 747 -43.37 -23.90 37.17
C ASN A 747 -41.87 -23.79 36.86
N LEU A 748 -41.46 -23.23 35.72
CA LEU A 748 -40.04 -23.10 35.39
C LEU A 748 -39.37 -22.03 36.27
N PRO A 749 -38.34 -22.37 37.07
CA PRO A 749 -37.60 -21.38 37.85
C PRO A 749 -36.81 -20.42 36.94
N PRO A 750 -36.44 -19.22 37.44
CA PRO A 750 -35.63 -18.28 36.68
C PRO A 750 -34.30 -18.91 36.26
N GLU A 751 -33.86 -18.59 35.04
CA GLU A 751 -32.67 -19.19 34.47
C GLU A 751 -31.42 -18.94 35.32
N SER A 752 -30.67 -20.01 35.57
CA SER A 752 -29.37 -19.95 36.24
C SER A 752 -28.47 -21.04 35.68
N PRO A 753 -27.13 -20.89 35.75
CA PRO A 753 -26.19 -21.92 35.31
C PRO A 753 -26.48 -23.31 35.91
N TYR A 754 -27.01 -23.36 37.14
CA TYR A 754 -27.41 -24.61 37.79
C TYR A 754 -28.46 -25.41 37.04
N LEU A 755 -29.40 -24.76 36.33
CA LEU A 755 -30.41 -25.45 35.52
C LEU A 755 -29.80 -26.20 34.34
N TYR A 756 -28.65 -25.73 33.86
CA TYR A 756 -27.89 -26.34 32.77
C TYR A 756 -26.82 -27.34 33.27
N GLY A 757 -26.70 -27.54 34.58
CA GLY A 757 -25.65 -28.34 35.20
C GLY A 757 -24.29 -27.64 35.30
N LEU A 758 -24.26 -26.31 35.14
CA LEU A 758 -23.06 -25.48 35.19
C LEU A 758 -22.87 -24.82 36.55
N HIS A 759 -21.62 -24.53 36.91
CA HIS A 759 -21.28 -23.76 38.10
C HIS A 759 -21.65 -22.27 37.92
N PRO A 760 -22.14 -21.54 38.95
CA PRO A 760 -22.52 -20.12 38.84
C PRO A 760 -21.45 -19.18 38.28
N ASN A 761 -20.17 -19.51 38.53
CA ASN A 761 -19.05 -18.74 38.00
C ASN A 761 -19.02 -18.67 36.46
N ALA A 762 -19.69 -19.59 35.75
CA ALA A 762 -19.82 -19.54 34.30
C ALA A 762 -20.52 -18.25 33.84
N GLU A 763 -21.53 -17.79 34.57
CA GLU A 763 -22.23 -16.53 34.29
C GLU A 763 -21.31 -15.33 34.54
N ILE A 764 -20.53 -15.35 35.62
CA ILE A 764 -19.54 -14.30 35.91
C ILE A 764 -18.52 -14.21 34.77
N GLY A 765 -17.96 -15.34 34.34
CA GLY A 765 -17.02 -15.38 33.22
C GLY A 765 -17.62 -14.86 31.91
N PHE A 766 -18.85 -15.27 31.60
CA PHE A 766 -19.59 -14.77 30.43
C PHE A 766 -19.81 -13.25 30.50
N LEU A 767 -20.23 -12.72 31.65
CA LEU A 767 -20.43 -11.29 31.86
C LEU A 767 -19.12 -10.51 31.76
N THR A 768 -18.00 -11.05 32.27
CA THR A 768 -16.68 -10.44 32.11
C THR A 768 -16.27 -10.35 30.65
N VAL A 769 -16.36 -11.45 29.88
CA VAL A 769 -16.04 -11.47 28.45
C VAL A 769 -16.93 -10.50 27.66
N THR A 770 -18.22 -10.46 27.98
CA THR A 770 -19.18 -9.54 27.36
C THR A 770 -18.84 -8.08 27.67
N SER A 771 -18.46 -7.80 28.92
CA SER A 771 -18.05 -6.46 29.35
C SER A 771 -16.76 -6.01 28.66
N ASP A 772 -15.76 -6.89 28.56
CA ASP A 772 -14.49 -6.60 27.86
C ASP A 772 -14.72 -6.31 26.36
N ARG A 773 -15.59 -7.10 25.71
CA ARG A 773 -15.99 -6.85 24.32
C ARG A 773 -16.67 -5.48 24.19
N LEU A 774 -17.55 -5.13 25.11
CA LEU A 774 -18.21 -3.83 25.13
C LEU A 774 -17.20 -2.69 25.31
N PHE A 775 -16.25 -2.80 26.24
CA PHE A 775 -15.19 -1.79 26.43
C PHE A 775 -14.32 -1.63 25.18
N ARG A 776 -13.93 -2.73 24.53
CA ARG A 776 -13.18 -2.69 23.27
C ARG A 776 -13.97 -1.95 22.17
N THR A 777 -15.25 -2.28 21.99
CA THR A 777 -16.10 -1.60 20.99
C THR A 777 -16.29 -0.11 21.32
N VAL A 778 -16.42 0.26 22.60
CA VAL A 778 -16.49 1.67 23.01
C VAL A 778 -15.20 2.42 22.71
N LEU A 779 -14.04 1.81 22.96
CA LEU A 779 -12.74 2.39 22.63
C LEU A 779 -12.54 2.55 21.12
N GLU A 780 -13.03 1.60 20.32
CA GLU A 780 -12.99 1.67 18.85
C GLU A 780 -13.90 2.77 18.28
N MET A 781 -15.01 3.09 18.96
CA MET A 781 -15.91 4.18 18.56
C MET A 781 -15.41 5.57 18.94
N GLN A 782 -14.34 5.70 19.74
CA GLN A 782 -13.77 7.00 20.07
C GLN A 782 -13.08 7.62 18.83
N PRO A 783 -13.26 8.92 18.57
CA PRO A 783 -12.62 9.58 17.43
C PRO A 783 -11.09 9.53 17.57
N LYS A 784 -10.42 8.90 16.59
CA LYS A 784 -8.96 8.70 16.57
C LYS A 784 -8.14 9.99 16.47
N GLU A 785 -8.78 11.14 16.20
CA GLU A 785 -8.14 12.44 15.96
C GLU A 785 -8.50 13.51 17.02
N SER A 786 -8.57 13.17 18.30
CA SER A 786 -8.69 14.19 19.36
C SER A 786 -7.34 14.68 19.89
N ASP A 787 -6.33 14.86 19.03
CA ASP A 787 -4.99 15.35 19.45
C ASP A 787 -4.75 16.84 19.18
N ALA A 788 -5.78 17.57 18.73
CA ALA A 788 -5.69 19.03 18.56
C ALA A 788 -6.10 19.83 19.82
N GLY A 789 -6.24 19.18 20.98
CA GLY A 789 -6.90 19.74 22.15
C GLY A 789 -6.13 19.60 23.47
N GLY A 790 -4.89 20.06 23.55
CA GLY A 790 -4.27 20.54 24.80
C GLY A 790 -4.25 19.59 26.01
N GLY A 791 -4.27 18.27 25.82
CA GLY A 791 -4.03 17.29 26.87
C GLY A 791 -2.58 16.84 26.83
N SER A 792 -1.91 16.78 27.98
CA SER A 792 -0.58 16.19 28.16
C SER A 792 -0.61 14.65 28.03
N GLY A 793 -1.29 14.13 27.00
CA GLY A 793 -1.31 12.72 26.68
C GLY A 793 -0.05 12.33 25.92
N ILE A 794 0.54 11.19 26.25
CA ILE A 794 1.61 10.59 25.46
C ILE A 794 1.04 10.27 24.08
N SER A 795 1.71 10.72 23.02
CA SER A 795 1.26 10.45 21.65
C SER A 795 1.25 8.94 21.38
N ARG A 796 0.42 8.49 20.44
CA ARG A 796 0.36 7.08 20.05
C ARG A 796 1.74 6.53 19.68
N GLU A 797 2.50 7.29 18.90
CA GLU A 797 3.84 6.92 18.44
C GLU A 797 4.82 6.80 19.61
N GLU A 798 4.79 7.73 20.57
CA GLU A 798 5.62 7.66 21.78
C GLU A 798 5.29 6.45 22.65
N LYS A 799 4.00 6.13 22.83
CA LYS A 799 3.58 4.95 23.60
C LYS A 799 4.07 3.66 22.93
N VAL A 800 3.84 3.51 21.63
CA VAL A 800 4.31 2.35 20.86
C VAL A 800 5.83 2.23 20.94
N LYS A 801 6.55 3.34 20.79
CA LYS A 801 8.01 3.37 20.92
C LYS A 801 8.50 2.96 22.30
N SER A 802 7.86 3.44 23.37
CA SER A 802 8.24 3.04 24.74
C SER A 802 8.09 1.53 24.99
N VAL A 803 7.01 0.93 24.49
CA VAL A 803 6.76 -0.51 24.64
C VAL A 803 7.75 -1.31 23.78
N LEU A 804 8.00 -0.84 22.55
CA LEU A 804 8.99 -1.43 21.65
C LEU A 804 10.38 -1.44 22.29
N ASP A 805 10.83 -0.31 22.81
CA ASP A 805 12.16 -0.16 23.41
C ASP A 805 12.29 -1.06 24.65
N GLU A 806 11.25 -1.14 25.49
CA GLU A 806 11.22 -2.04 26.65
C GLU A 806 11.35 -3.52 26.26
N ILE A 807 10.64 -3.96 25.21
CA ILE A 807 10.70 -5.34 24.74
C ILE A 807 12.06 -5.65 24.14
N ILE A 808 12.63 -4.75 23.32
CA ILE A 808 13.94 -4.98 22.69
C ILE A 808 15.05 -5.04 23.74
N GLU A 809 15.01 -4.17 24.75
CA GLU A 809 16.05 -4.10 25.80
C GLU A 809 16.06 -5.36 26.67
N LYS A 810 14.89 -5.89 27.02
CA LYS A 810 14.76 -7.06 27.90
C LYS A 810 14.83 -8.41 27.18
N LEU A 811 14.75 -8.43 25.84
CA LEU A 811 14.73 -9.68 25.06
C LEU A 811 16.11 -10.35 25.03
N PRO A 812 16.27 -11.57 25.57
CA PRO A 812 17.54 -12.29 25.60
C PRO A 812 18.12 -12.58 24.21
N GLU A 813 19.42 -12.88 24.17
CA GLU A 813 20.11 -13.34 22.95
C GLU A 813 19.63 -14.74 22.54
N PRO A 814 19.62 -15.07 21.24
CA PRO A 814 19.16 -16.37 20.77
C PRO A 814 20.08 -17.50 21.24
N PHE A 815 19.49 -18.67 21.46
CA PHE A 815 20.22 -19.88 21.83
C PHE A 815 21.20 -20.30 20.73
N ASN A 816 22.49 -20.41 21.07
CA ASN A 816 23.50 -20.91 20.14
C ASN A 816 23.39 -22.44 19.98
N MET A 817 22.57 -22.88 19.02
CA MET A 817 22.29 -24.29 18.80
C MET A 817 23.55 -25.13 18.53
N ALA A 818 24.56 -24.56 17.86
CA ALA A 818 25.81 -25.28 17.58
C ALA A 818 26.58 -25.60 18.86
N GLU A 819 26.64 -24.65 19.81
CA GLU A 819 27.28 -24.85 21.10
C GLU A 819 26.48 -25.80 22.00
N ILE A 820 25.16 -25.62 22.06
CA ILE A 820 24.25 -26.44 22.87
C ILE A 820 24.27 -27.90 22.39
N MET A 821 24.24 -28.14 21.07
CA MET A 821 24.35 -29.49 20.51
C MET A 821 25.72 -30.12 20.74
N ALA A 822 26.80 -29.33 20.76
CA ALA A 822 28.14 -29.84 21.03
C ALA A 822 28.34 -30.24 22.50
N LYS A 823 27.62 -29.60 23.44
CA LYS A 823 27.66 -29.93 24.88
C LYS A 823 26.97 -31.25 25.23
N ALA A 824 25.99 -31.68 24.45
CA ALA A 824 25.25 -32.91 24.71
C ALA A 824 26.08 -34.16 24.35
N ALA A 825 26.62 -34.85 25.36
CA ALA A 825 27.38 -36.08 25.18
C ALA A 825 26.53 -37.24 24.62
N GLU A 826 25.25 -37.32 25.01
CA GLU A 826 24.30 -38.34 24.55
C GLU A 826 22.95 -37.71 24.20
N LYS A 827 22.38 -38.11 23.05
CA LYS A 827 21.08 -37.62 22.56
C LYS A 827 19.93 -38.42 23.17
N THR A 828 19.66 -38.19 24.45
CA THR A 828 18.49 -38.78 25.13
C THR A 828 17.19 -38.15 24.60
N PRO A 829 16.03 -38.82 24.76
CA PRO A 829 14.74 -38.24 24.36
C PRO A 829 14.49 -36.85 24.96
N TYR A 830 14.88 -36.61 26.21
CA TYR A 830 14.77 -35.32 26.88
C TYR A 830 15.64 -34.22 26.25
N VAL A 831 16.89 -34.55 25.87
CA VAL A 831 17.80 -33.61 25.19
C VAL A 831 17.25 -33.20 23.81
N VAL A 832 16.63 -34.14 23.08
CA VAL A 832 16.01 -33.83 21.78
C VAL A 832 14.83 -32.88 21.95
N VAL A 833 14.02 -33.04 23.00
CA VAL A 833 12.94 -32.09 23.33
C VAL A 833 13.52 -30.71 23.62
N ALA A 834 14.56 -30.60 24.44
CA ALA A 834 15.22 -29.32 24.71
C ALA A 834 15.71 -28.64 23.44
N PHE A 835 16.31 -29.38 22.49
CA PHE A 835 16.74 -28.81 21.21
C PHE A 835 15.58 -28.26 20.38
N GLN A 836 14.48 -29.01 20.27
CA GLN A 836 13.30 -28.58 19.51
C GLN A 836 12.64 -27.36 20.12
N GLU A 837 12.56 -27.29 21.45
CA GLU A 837 12.01 -26.15 22.19
C GLU A 837 12.90 -24.91 22.02
N CYS A 838 14.24 -25.05 22.09
CA CYS A 838 15.17 -23.94 21.82
C CYS A 838 15.10 -23.45 20.36
N GLU A 839 14.98 -24.34 19.37
CA GLU A 839 14.82 -23.95 17.97
C GLU A 839 13.52 -23.17 17.75
N ARG A 840 12.40 -23.63 18.32
CA ARG A 840 11.12 -22.91 18.26
C ARG A 840 11.19 -21.55 18.96
N MET A 841 11.84 -21.48 20.12
CA MET A 841 12.05 -20.23 20.84
C MET A 841 12.90 -19.25 20.02
N ASN A 842 13.94 -19.73 19.34
CA ASN A 842 14.76 -18.93 18.43
C ASN A 842 13.94 -18.37 17.25
N ILE A 843 13.04 -19.17 16.67
CA ILE A 843 12.17 -18.70 15.58
C ILE A 843 11.26 -17.55 16.07
N LEU A 844 10.61 -17.74 17.23
CA LEU A 844 9.73 -16.72 17.81
C LEU A 844 10.49 -15.43 18.17
N THR A 845 11.60 -15.55 18.90
CA THR A 845 12.41 -14.39 19.32
C THR A 845 13.06 -13.67 18.14
N HIS A 846 13.43 -14.40 17.08
CA HIS A 846 13.91 -13.80 15.84
C HIS A 846 12.82 -12.99 15.14
N GLU A 847 11.60 -13.52 15.02
CA GLU A 847 10.47 -12.80 14.42
C GLU A 847 10.15 -11.52 15.20
N ILE A 848 10.08 -11.59 16.54
CA ILE A 848 9.87 -10.42 17.41
C ILE A 848 10.96 -9.37 17.18
N ARG A 849 12.23 -9.78 17.18
CA ARG A 849 13.36 -8.86 16.99
C ARG A 849 13.35 -8.23 15.59
N ARG A 850 13.04 -9.01 14.55
CA ARG A 850 12.94 -8.52 13.17
C ARG A 850 11.82 -7.49 13.06
N SER A 851 10.59 -7.86 13.47
CA SER A 851 9.40 -7.02 13.30
C SER A 851 9.49 -5.71 14.08
N LEU A 852 10.02 -5.73 15.31
CA LEU A 852 10.22 -4.52 16.10
C LEU A 852 11.33 -3.62 15.55
N LYS A 853 12.42 -4.20 15.04
CA LYS A 853 13.48 -3.39 14.41
C LYS A 853 13.00 -2.71 13.13
N GLU A 854 12.20 -3.40 12.33
CA GLU A 854 11.55 -2.82 11.16
C GLU A 854 10.58 -1.69 11.53
N LEU A 855 9.77 -1.89 12.58
CA LEU A 855 8.87 -0.86 13.09
C LEU A 855 9.62 0.38 13.64
N ASP A 856 10.73 0.22 14.38
CA ASP A 856 11.53 1.38 14.84
C ASP A 856 12.15 2.16 13.67
N LEU A 857 12.62 1.47 12.63
CA LEU A 857 13.08 2.13 11.40
C LEU A 857 11.93 2.83 10.67
N GLY A 858 10.72 2.26 10.70
CA GLY A 858 9.49 2.88 10.21
C GLY A 858 9.14 4.17 10.97
N LEU A 859 9.16 4.12 12.30
CA LEU A 859 8.91 5.27 13.18
C LEU A 859 9.98 6.37 13.05
N LYS A 860 11.22 6.01 12.75
CA LYS A 860 12.29 6.97 12.40
C LYS A 860 12.15 7.56 11.00
N GLY A 861 11.25 7.01 10.17
CA GLY A 861 11.03 7.42 8.78
C GLY A 861 12.08 6.88 7.81
N GLU A 862 12.96 5.95 8.23
CA GLU A 862 13.97 5.33 7.37
C GLU A 862 13.36 4.24 6.47
N LEU A 863 12.33 3.54 6.97
CA LEU A 863 11.52 2.59 6.21
C LEU A 863 10.10 3.12 6.00
N THR A 864 9.49 2.78 4.86
CA THR A 864 8.07 3.03 4.65
C THR A 864 7.26 2.09 5.54
N ILE A 865 6.37 2.66 6.35
CA ILE A 865 5.45 1.90 7.19
C ILE A 865 4.56 1.03 6.29
N THR A 866 4.59 -0.29 6.53
CA THR A 866 3.76 -1.29 5.84
C THR A 866 2.50 -1.59 6.65
N SER A 867 1.49 -2.24 6.04
CA SER A 867 0.28 -2.70 6.77
C SER A 867 0.65 -3.55 7.99
N ASP A 868 1.59 -4.48 7.82
CA ASP A 868 2.05 -5.34 8.92
C ASP A 868 2.68 -4.54 10.07
N MET A 869 3.37 -3.43 9.78
CA MET A 869 3.91 -2.52 10.79
C MET A 869 2.82 -1.70 11.48
N GLU A 870 1.79 -1.28 10.75
CA GLU A 870 0.63 -0.59 11.34
C GLU A 870 -0.16 -1.52 12.27
N ASP A 871 -0.39 -2.77 11.84
CA ASP A 871 -1.07 -3.79 12.63
C ASP A 871 -0.26 -4.14 13.88
N LEU A 872 1.07 -4.29 13.75
CA LEU A 872 1.97 -4.44 14.88
C LEU A 872 1.89 -3.22 15.82
N GLY A 873 1.96 -2.00 15.29
CA GLY A 873 1.86 -0.78 16.08
C GLY A 873 0.50 -0.62 16.78
N ASN A 874 -0.60 -1.01 16.13
CA ASN A 874 -1.94 -1.07 16.73
C ASN A 874 -1.94 -2.09 17.87
N ALA A 875 -1.40 -3.29 17.65
CA ALA A 875 -1.38 -4.35 18.64
C ALA A 875 -0.58 -3.95 19.90
N LEU A 876 0.59 -3.31 19.71
CA LEU A 876 1.40 -2.75 20.80
C LEU A 876 0.66 -1.63 21.56
N PHE A 877 -0.11 -0.80 20.85
CA PHE A 877 -0.86 0.29 21.46
C PHE A 877 -2.03 -0.20 22.34
N TYR A 878 -2.72 -1.26 21.89
CA TYR A 878 -3.89 -1.86 22.56
C TYR A 878 -3.55 -3.00 23.56
N ASP A 879 -2.27 -3.19 23.91
CA ASP A 879 -1.80 -4.26 24.83
C ASP A 879 -2.23 -5.67 24.40
N SER A 880 -2.24 -5.93 23.09
CA SER A 880 -2.60 -7.22 22.50
C SER A 880 -1.40 -7.88 21.85
N VAL A 881 -1.27 -9.20 21.94
CA VAL A 881 -0.21 -9.96 21.27
C VAL A 881 -0.45 -9.91 19.75
N PRO A 882 0.51 -9.43 18.95
CA PRO A 882 0.40 -9.38 17.49
C PRO A 882 0.17 -10.76 16.86
N GLU A 883 -0.71 -10.84 15.86
CA GLU A 883 -1.03 -12.11 15.19
C GLU A 883 0.20 -12.76 14.54
N SER A 884 1.12 -11.94 14.02
CA SER A 884 2.39 -12.41 13.45
C SER A 884 3.23 -13.19 14.47
N TRP A 885 3.19 -12.81 15.74
CA TRP A 885 3.88 -13.52 16.82
C TRP A 885 3.09 -14.76 17.25
N THR A 886 1.76 -14.65 17.34
CA THR A 886 0.86 -15.76 17.73
C THR A 886 1.01 -16.98 16.81
N ARG A 887 1.33 -16.78 15.52
CA ARG A 887 1.58 -17.88 14.57
C ARG A 887 2.77 -18.78 14.94
N TYR A 888 3.76 -18.23 15.63
CA TYR A 888 4.95 -18.96 16.10
C TYR A 888 4.92 -19.24 17.61
N ALA A 889 4.05 -18.53 18.34
CA ALA A 889 3.91 -18.65 19.77
C ALA A 889 3.05 -19.85 20.19
N TYR A 890 3.05 -20.11 21.49
CA TYR A 890 2.12 -21.01 22.15
C TYR A 890 0.74 -20.34 22.32
N PRO A 891 -0.36 -21.10 22.35
CA PRO A 891 -1.70 -20.55 22.59
C PRO A 891 -1.76 -19.79 23.91
N SER A 892 -2.29 -18.57 23.88
CA SER A 892 -2.43 -17.72 25.07
C SER A 892 -3.58 -16.72 24.90
N LEU A 893 -4.22 -16.39 26.01
CA LEU A 893 -5.23 -15.33 26.13
C LEU A 893 -4.72 -14.14 26.96
N LEU A 894 -3.44 -14.13 27.32
CA LEU A 894 -2.83 -13.07 28.10
C LEU A 894 -2.71 -11.77 27.29
N SER A 895 -2.79 -10.63 27.98
CA SER A 895 -2.43 -9.34 27.38
C SER A 895 -0.93 -9.29 27.07
N LEU A 896 -0.51 -8.38 26.20
CA LEU A 896 0.88 -8.31 25.72
C LEU A 896 1.90 -8.22 26.86
N GLY A 897 1.67 -7.37 27.86
CA GLY A 897 2.55 -7.26 29.01
C GLY A 897 2.68 -8.55 29.83
N ALA A 898 1.55 -9.21 30.12
CA ALA A 898 1.53 -10.48 30.86
C ALA A 898 2.13 -11.63 30.04
N TRP A 899 1.84 -11.67 28.73
CA TRP A 899 2.38 -12.64 27.78
C TRP A 899 3.90 -12.51 27.65
N TYR A 900 4.42 -11.29 27.58
CA TYR A 900 5.87 -11.07 27.49
C TYR A 900 6.60 -11.47 28.77
N ALA A 901 6.02 -11.22 29.95
CA ALA A 901 6.57 -11.72 31.21
C ALA A 901 6.59 -13.25 31.28
N ASP A 902 5.54 -13.91 30.78
CA ASP A 902 5.44 -15.37 30.64
C ASP A 902 6.49 -15.92 29.66
N LEU A 903 6.71 -15.25 28.53
CA LEU A 903 7.74 -15.60 27.55
C LEU A 903 9.15 -15.57 28.16
N LEU A 904 9.48 -14.51 28.90
CA LEU A 904 10.78 -14.39 29.58
C LEU A 904 10.99 -15.50 30.62
N LEU A 905 9.94 -15.92 31.31
CA LEU A 905 10.02 -17.05 32.24
C LEU A 905 10.31 -18.37 31.51
N ARG A 906 9.69 -18.61 30.36
CA ARG A 906 9.95 -19.79 29.53
C ARG A 906 11.37 -19.84 29.00
N ILE A 907 11.89 -18.69 28.52
CA ILE A 907 13.29 -18.59 28.08
C ILE A 907 14.23 -18.96 29.23
N ARG A 908 13.99 -18.43 30.43
CA ARG A 908 14.79 -18.73 31.62
C ARG A 908 14.78 -20.22 31.99
N GLU A 909 13.62 -20.87 31.97
CA GLU A 909 13.52 -22.32 32.26
C GLU A 909 14.28 -23.16 31.20
N LEU A 910 14.24 -22.76 29.92
CA LEU A 910 15.04 -23.41 28.86
C LEU A 910 16.55 -23.15 29.00
N GLU A 911 16.97 -21.94 29.38
CA GLU A 911 18.38 -21.62 29.68
C GLU A 911 18.92 -22.48 30.81
N VAL A 912 18.15 -22.63 31.91
CA VAL A 912 18.51 -23.50 33.03
C VAL A 912 18.66 -24.95 32.54
N TRP A 913 17.69 -25.45 31.78
CA TRP A 913 17.72 -26.84 31.31
C TRP A 913 18.85 -27.13 30.30
N THR A 914 19.19 -26.18 29.43
CA THR A 914 20.26 -26.33 28.44
C THR A 914 21.67 -26.16 28.98
N THR A 915 21.82 -25.76 30.25
CA THR A 915 23.14 -25.60 30.88
C THR A 915 23.83 -26.95 31.12
N ASP A 916 23.10 -27.94 31.64
CA ASP A 916 23.62 -29.27 31.98
C ASP A 916 22.78 -30.44 31.45
N PHE A 917 21.63 -30.17 30.81
CA PHE A 917 20.64 -31.16 30.34
C PHE A 917 20.11 -32.08 31.45
N VAL A 918 20.26 -31.69 32.72
CA VAL A 918 19.66 -32.41 33.84
C VAL A 918 18.21 -31.98 33.96
N LEU A 919 17.30 -32.96 33.99
CA LEU A 919 15.89 -32.68 34.15
C LEU A 919 15.63 -32.04 35.54
N PRO A 920 14.95 -30.89 35.62
CA PRO A 920 14.54 -30.31 36.89
C PRO A 920 13.67 -31.28 37.71
N ALA A 921 13.73 -31.18 39.06
CA ALA A 921 12.93 -32.02 39.94
C ALA A 921 11.42 -31.87 39.70
N THR A 922 10.98 -30.69 39.25
CA THR A 922 9.62 -30.39 38.82
C THR A 922 9.67 -29.62 37.50
N VAL A 923 8.85 -30.02 36.53
CA VAL A 923 8.83 -29.41 35.20
C VAL A 923 7.54 -28.61 35.00
N TRP A 924 7.68 -27.40 34.46
CA TRP A 924 6.53 -26.58 34.08
C TRP A 924 5.99 -27.02 32.70
N LEU A 925 5.04 -27.95 32.69
CA LEU A 925 4.56 -28.58 31.44
C LEU A 925 3.91 -27.56 30.49
N ALA A 926 3.16 -26.60 31.03
CA ALA A 926 2.55 -25.52 30.24
C ALA A 926 3.59 -24.53 29.67
N GLY A 927 4.84 -24.59 30.12
CA GLY A 927 5.97 -23.76 29.67
C GLY A 927 6.50 -24.16 28.28
N PHE A 928 6.25 -25.39 27.83
CA PHE A 928 6.69 -25.87 26.52
C PHE A 928 5.77 -25.41 25.38
N PHE A 929 6.34 -25.22 24.20
CA PHE A 929 5.59 -25.06 22.95
C PHE A 929 4.86 -26.36 22.57
N ASN A 930 5.46 -27.53 22.83
CA ASN A 930 4.83 -28.82 22.57
C ASN A 930 4.92 -29.77 23.78
N PRO A 931 3.98 -29.66 24.74
CA PRO A 931 3.91 -30.54 25.91
C PRO A 931 3.89 -32.04 25.55
N GLN A 932 3.28 -32.41 24.42
CA GLN A 932 3.18 -33.80 23.98
C GLN A 932 4.55 -34.43 23.67
N SER A 933 5.50 -33.63 23.17
CA SER A 933 6.86 -34.12 22.90
C SER A 933 7.57 -34.52 24.19
N PHE A 934 7.37 -33.73 25.26
CA PHE A 934 7.89 -34.05 26.58
C PHE A 934 7.25 -35.31 27.17
N LEU A 935 5.92 -35.43 27.11
CA LEU A 935 5.20 -36.63 27.56
C LEU A 935 5.65 -37.90 26.81
N THR A 936 5.88 -37.79 25.50
CA THR A 936 6.42 -38.88 24.69
C THR A 936 7.86 -39.22 25.09
N ALA A 937 8.69 -38.22 25.42
CA ALA A 937 10.04 -38.45 25.91
C ALA A 937 10.07 -39.20 27.25
N ILE A 938 9.10 -38.94 28.15
CA ILE A 938 8.93 -39.71 29.39
C ILE A 938 8.65 -41.18 29.05
N MET A 939 7.68 -41.45 28.18
CA MET A 939 7.34 -42.82 27.76
C MET A 939 8.53 -43.54 27.11
N GLN A 940 9.26 -42.87 26.21
CA GLN A 940 10.43 -43.44 25.54
C GLN A 940 11.56 -43.73 26.52
N SER A 941 11.83 -42.83 27.46
CA SER A 941 12.87 -43.02 28.48
C SER A 941 12.53 -44.20 29.39
N MET A 942 11.27 -44.32 29.81
CA MET A 942 10.80 -45.41 30.66
C MET A 942 10.76 -46.75 29.90
N ALA A 943 10.31 -46.76 28.65
CA ALA A 943 10.32 -47.93 27.78
C ALA A 943 11.74 -48.48 27.59
N ARG A 944 12.73 -47.60 27.37
CA ARG A 944 14.14 -47.98 27.24
C ARG A 944 14.72 -48.50 28.56
N LYS A 945 14.39 -47.87 29.68
CA LYS A 945 14.87 -48.26 31.02
C LYS A 945 14.35 -49.64 31.44
N ASN A 946 13.10 -49.96 31.09
CA ASN A 946 12.43 -51.19 31.51
C ASN A 946 12.29 -52.24 30.40
N GLU A 947 12.81 -51.95 29.19
CA GLU A 947 12.70 -52.80 27.99
C GLU A 947 11.24 -53.13 27.60
N TRP A 948 10.34 -52.17 27.77
CA TRP A 948 8.91 -52.33 27.47
C TRP A 948 8.55 -51.90 26.04
N PRO A 949 7.54 -52.54 25.42
CA PRO A 949 7.03 -52.13 24.12
C PRO A 949 6.24 -50.80 24.24
N LEU A 950 6.70 -49.77 23.54
CA LEU A 950 6.17 -48.40 23.64
C LEU A 950 4.69 -48.29 23.21
N ASP A 951 4.25 -49.11 22.25
CA ASP A 951 2.88 -49.14 21.70
C ASP A 951 1.82 -49.57 22.72
N LYS A 952 2.22 -50.24 23.80
CA LYS A 952 1.32 -50.70 24.88
C LYS A 952 1.40 -49.84 26.13
N MET A 953 2.22 -48.79 26.14
CA MET A 953 2.35 -47.90 27.28
C MET A 953 1.28 -46.81 27.25
N CYS A 954 0.69 -46.53 28.41
CA CYS A 954 -0.17 -45.38 28.62
C CYS A 954 0.36 -44.54 29.78
N LEU A 955 0.13 -43.24 29.74
CA LEU A 955 0.46 -42.35 30.84
C LEU A 955 -0.61 -42.49 31.93
N SER A 956 -0.16 -42.68 33.17
CA SER A 956 -0.98 -42.60 34.37
C SER A 956 -0.64 -41.30 35.09
N VAL A 957 -1.64 -40.52 35.48
CA VAL A 957 -1.47 -39.24 36.17
C VAL A 957 -1.93 -39.37 37.61
N GLU A 958 -1.04 -39.07 38.56
CA GLU A 958 -1.36 -39.03 39.99
C GLU A 958 -1.16 -37.62 40.53
N VAL A 959 -2.16 -37.12 41.26
CA VAL A 959 -2.11 -35.78 41.88
C VAL A 959 -1.48 -35.91 43.26
N THR A 960 -0.40 -35.17 43.51
CA THR A 960 0.31 -35.16 44.80
C THR A 960 -0.17 -34.03 45.71
N LYS A 961 -0.01 -34.19 47.03
CA LYS A 961 -0.32 -33.14 48.03
C LYS A 961 0.82 -32.14 48.26
N LYS A 962 1.93 -32.30 47.55
CA LYS A 962 3.17 -31.52 47.75
C LYS A 962 3.19 -30.33 46.81
N ASN A 963 3.65 -29.18 47.31
CA ASN A 963 3.90 -28.02 46.47
C ASN A 963 5.26 -28.13 45.78
N ARG A 964 5.52 -27.27 44.77
CA ARG A 964 6.79 -27.22 44.03
C ARG A 964 8.01 -27.22 44.96
N ASP A 965 7.95 -26.40 46.01
CA ASP A 965 9.07 -26.19 46.93
C ASP A 965 9.34 -27.41 47.84
N ASP A 966 8.37 -28.33 47.98
CA ASP A 966 8.50 -29.54 48.80
C ASP A 966 9.17 -30.71 48.05
N ILE A 967 9.42 -30.54 46.75
CA ILE A 967 9.97 -31.58 45.85
C ILE A 967 11.43 -31.26 45.54
N THR A 968 12.34 -31.95 46.21
CA THR A 968 13.79 -31.73 46.08
C THR A 968 14.51 -32.79 45.24
N ALA A 969 13.82 -33.87 44.86
CA ALA A 969 14.37 -34.97 44.08
C ALA A 969 13.37 -35.43 43.00
N PRO A 970 13.86 -35.89 41.83
CA PRO A 970 13.01 -36.42 40.78
C PRO A 970 12.31 -37.72 41.25
N PRO A 971 11.14 -38.06 40.67
CA PRO A 971 10.44 -39.28 41.02
C PRO A 971 11.21 -40.51 40.57
N ARG A 972 10.96 -41.66 41.22
CA ARG A 972 11.57 -42.95 40.85
C ARG A 972 11.20 -43.37 39.43
N GLU A 973 9.97 -43.04 39.02
CA GLU A 973 9.37 -43.32 37.72
C GLU A 973 8.56 -42.11 37.27
N GLY A 974 8.69 -41.69 36.01
CA GLY A 974 7.98 -40.53 35.45
C GLY A 974 8.67 -39.18 35.70
N SER A 975 7.87 -38.11 35.79
CA SER A 975 8.31 -36.74 36.06
C SER A 975 7.26 -36.02 36.90
N TYR A 976 7.69 -35.16 37.84
CA TYR A 976 6.77 -34.23 38.50
C TYR A 976 6.49 -33.03 37.59
N VAL A 977 5.23 -32.63 37.52
CA VAL A 977 4.76 -31.52 36.70
C VAL A 977 4.05 -30.49 37.58
N HIS A 978 4.23 -29.20 37.29
CA HIS A 978 3.51 -28.11 37.94
C HIS A 978 2.93 -27.11 36.92
N GLY A 979 2.11 -26.17 37.39
CA GLY A 979 1.53 -25.10 36.57
C GLY A 979 0.34 -25.53 35.71
N LEU A 980 -0.38 -26.59 36.13
CA LEU A 980 -1.66 -26.99 35.55
C LEU A 980 -2.79 -26.32 36.33
N PHE A 981 -3.75 -25.75 35.60
CA PHE A 981 -4.97 -25.17 36.16
C PHE A 981 -6.13 -26.14 35.93
N MET A 982 -6.98 -26.31 36.93
CA MET A 982 -8.22 -27.06 36.82
C MET A 982 -9.38 -26.06 36.90
N GLU A 983 -10.18 -25.99 35.84
CA GLU A 983 -11.38 -25.17 35.79
C GLU A 983 -12.60 -26.06 36.08
N GLY A 984 -13.53 -25.58 36.93
CA GLY A 984 -14.77 -26.29 37.25
C GLY A 984 -14.80 -27.05 38.59
N GLU A 985 -13.64 -27.37 39.19
CA GLU A 985 -13.54 -27.98 40.53
C GLU A 985 -12.32 -27.45 41.29
N THR A 986 -12.37 -27.49 42.63
CA THR A 986 -11.19 -27.22 43.47
C THR A 986 -10.67 -28.51 44.07
N GLN A 987 -9.40 -28.83 43.83
CA GLN A 987 -8.71 -29.97 44.43
C GLN A 987 -8.44 -29.72 45.92
N SER A 988 -9.47 -29.83 46.76
CA SER A 988 -9.30 -29.68 48.21
C SER A 988 -9.67 -30.91 49.03
N ARG A 989 -10.32 -31.94 48.46
CA ARG A 989 -10.53 -33.24 49.14
C ARG A 989 -10.53 -34.43 48.16
N PRO A 990 -10.02 -35.60 48.61
CA PRO A 990 -9.85 -36.81 47.79
C PRO A 990 -11.16 -37.43 47.32
#